data_AF-A0A4U5WW45-F1
#
_entry.id   AF-A0A4U5WW45-F1
#
_cell.length_a   1.000
_cell.length_b   1.000
_cell.length_c   1.000
_cell.angle_alpha   90.00
_cell.angle_beta   90.00
_cell.angle_gamma   90.00
#
_symmetry.space_group_name_H-M   'P 1'
#
loop_
_entity.id
_entity.type
_entity.pdbx_description
1 polymer ?
#
loop_
_entity_poly.entity_id
_entity_poly.type
_entity_poly.pdbx_seq_one_letter_code
_entity_poly.pdbx_strand_id
1 'polypeptide(L)'
;MSITINKRSTWGQYAPWLRVEHASAPPVPRDPWSGHMGVFLHHLGSGSTSDLQTEEDCRREVAGIYEDHVTGGEFEGDIAYNFLVCPHGQIYEGRGYERGEGNQGLAPPIEGVGRNEGFYSIVGMIRSEDTAGEAMLLAIRNLIHHLRHEAPRRTGERILPHSFQYNTDCPGNLHMYARPGSTVDPSAPWRGPADIYVYRTQKWVNETYDEAPGYVICPETGYTGWNTVLALTQGLQHELGISPTVQSFGPGTFEAVKNHRLLPDAEPNQNLLRIYNGALWAKGYWASQYLVGWGEDSENSLRRLYADMGLDHANVEQRYAMWPHVLKSLLRMDQFRLVPAGDAAVRTIQQRLNVRYVAGVRIPAMSLVPCDGIYSRDVQQGLMMAIQYEIGIAPGSINGYFGPGTQAALKGKGSTTLTGDLRYLFRAACYFNSPTYTGSGELAYLPADITTDARTGTHVGWLQAFQRFSQIPVTGHNDYTTWAQLLVSSGDTSRDATGCDCITEITAQRGQLLKANGYHIVGRYLDEHLVPGDDGYLGKALKPGEPQTILNAGLRFFPIFQYNGTQLDNFTYGKGYDQGRKAHQKAVEHGIGAGTCIYFGVDYDATDEDIGSHVVPYFNGVKTALAELGGRYTFGVYGSRNVCIRVSKEAGARWSFVSGMSWGFSGNLGFPLPQNWSFNQIHEYDFQPGWGLDHNIWRDGGDPGVSAIGQG
;
A
#
# COMPACT_ATOMS: atom_id res chain seq x y z
N MET A 1 18.68 -21.57 9.03
CA MET A 1 17.59 -21.93 9.98
C MET A 1 17.69 -23.44 10.13
N SER A 2 17.66 -24.00 11.35
CA SER A 2 17.77 -25.46 11.49
C SER A 2 16.59 -26.16 10.82
N ILE A 3 16.84 -26.97 9.79
CA ILE A 3 15.82 -27.82 9.16
C ILE A 3 15.97 -29.27 9.64
N THR A 4 14.85 -29.99 9.71
CA THR A 4 14.86 -31.44 9.97
C THR A 4 14.57 -32.17 8.66
N ILE A 5 15.52 -32.98 8.20
CA ILE A 5 15.33 -33.89 7.06
C ILE A 5 15.19 -35.30 7.62
N ASN A 6 14.01 -35.88 7.43
CA ASN A 6 13.70 -37.25 7.84
C ASN A 6 14.46 -38.23 6.95
N LYS A 7 15.35 -39.01 7.58
CA LYS A 7 16.25 -39.95 6.89
C LYS A 7 15.49 -41.11 6.25
N ARG A 8 16.13 -41.80 5.30
CA ARG A 8 15.56 -42.97 4.61
C ARG A 8 14.99 -44.02 5.57
N SER A 9 15.63 -44.26 6.70
CA SER A 9 15.16 -45.19 7.74
C SER A 9 13.77 -44.84 8.33
N THR A 10 13.31 -43.59 8.24
CA THR A 10 12.00 -43.20 8.79
C THR A 10 10.84 -43.67 7.91
N TRP A 11 11.05 -43.74 6.59
CA TRP A 11 10.02 -44.12 5.61
C TRP A 11 10.28 -45.49 4.97
N GLY A 12 11.53 -45.94 4.87
CA GLY A 12 11.90 -47.22 4.25
C GLY A 12 11.31 -48.46 4.95
N GLN A 13 10.97 -48.34 6.23
CA GLN A 13 10.25 -49.38 6.98
C GLN A 13 8.84 -49.69 6.44
N TYR A 14 8.25 -48.78 5.65
CA TYR A 14 6.95 -48.97 5.01
C TYR A 14 7.06 -49.57 3.61
N ALA A 15 8.26 -49.78 3.08
CA ALA A 15 8.47 -50.44 1.80
C ALA A 15 8.12 -51.95 1.89
N PRO A 16 7.87 -52.64 0.77
CA PRO A 16 7.67 -54.09 0.78
C PRO A 16 8.82 -54.82 1.48
N TRP A 17 8.51 -55.88 2.23
CA TRP A 17 9.45 -56.52 3.15
C TRP A 17 10.80 -56.91 2.52
N LEU A 18 10.81 -57.33 1.24
CA LEU A 18 12.01 -57.67 0.47
C LEU A 18 12.93 -56.47 0.16
N ARG A 19 12.42 -55.24 0.30
CA ARG A 19 13.09 -54.00 -0.09
C ARG A 19 13.32 -53.04 1.08
N VAL A 20 12.87 -53.36 2.29
CA VAL A 20 13.04 -52.51 3.49
C VAL A 20 14.51 -52.14 3.72
N GLU A 21 15.43 -53.10 3.55
CA GLU A 21 16.87 -52.85 3.72
C GLU A 21 17.38 -51.82 2.71
N HIS A 22 17.07 -51.98 1.42
CA HIS A 22 17.48 -51.03 0.37
C HIS A 22 16.78 -49.67 0.50
N ALA A 23 15.49 -49.65 0.81
CA ALA A 23 14.74 -48.41 1.02
C ALA A 23 15.29 -47.62 2.21
N SER A 24 15.71 -48.29 3.29
CA SER A 24 16.23 -47.65 4.51
C SER A 24 17.71 -47.29 4.46
N ALA A 25 18.47 -47.88 3.54
CA ALA A 25 19.91 -47.64 3.40
C ALA A 25 20.20 -46.19 2.96
N PRO A 26 21.33 -45.58 3.36
CA PRO A 26 21.75 -44.28 2.86
C PRO A 26 21.88 -44.24 1.33
N PRO A 27 21.65 -43.09 0.67
CA PRO A 27 21.81 -42.96 -0.77
C PRO A 27 23.23 -43.29 -1.24
N VAL A 28 23.35 -43.97 -2.38
CA VAL A 28 24.66 -44.28 -2.99
C VAL A 28 25.14 -43.09 -3.84
N PRO A 29 26.36 -42.57 -3.63
CA PRO A 29 26.92 -41.49 -4.45
C PRO A 29 27.15 -41.91 -5.90
N ARG A 30 27.02 -40.95 -6.83
CA ARG A 30 27.27 -41.19 -8.25
C ARG A 30 27.81 -39.95 -8.97
N ASP A 31 28.80 -40.13 -9.82
CA ASP A 31 29.40 -39.08 -10.64
C ASP A 31 28.96 -39.16 -12.13
N PRO A 32 28.97 -38.03 -12.87
CA PRO A 32 29.23 -36.67 -12.37
C PRO A 32 28.02 -36.09 -11.64
N TRP A 33 28.21 -35.62 -10.41
CA TRP A 33 27.19 -34.93 -9.61
C TRP A 33 27.80 -33.73 -8.88
N SER A 34 27.13 -32.59 -8.95
CA SER A 34 27.59 -31.36 -8.32
C SER A 34 26.47 -30.61 -7.61
N GLY A 35 25.23 -30.65 -8.13
CA GLY A 35 24.08 -29.95 -7.56
C GLY A 35 24.21 -28.42 -7.56
N HIS A 36 25.22 -27.86 -8.23
CA HIS A 36 25.66 -26.46 -8.09
C HIS A 36 24.79 -25.43 -8.82
N MET A 37 23.90 -25.85 -9.72
CA MET A 37 23.13 -24.95 -10.58
C MET A 37 21.87 -24.42 -9.90
N GLY A 38 21.18 -25.27 -9.13
CA GLY A 38 19.93 -24.91 -8.46
C GLY A 38 19.03 -26.11 -8.21
N VAL A 39 17.72 -25.87 -8.19
CA VAL A 39 16.71 -26.89 -7.93
C VAL A 39 15.66 -26.97 -9.03
N PHE A 40 15.16 -28.18 -9.29
CA PHE A 40 13.91 -28.44 -9.99
C PHE A 40 12.79 -28.75 -8.99
N LEU A 41 11.61 -28.18 -9.24
CA LEU A 41 10.39 -28.56 -8.53
C LEU A 41 9.61 -29.60 -9.33
N HIS A 42 9.04 -30.57 -8.61
CA HIS A 42 8.24 -31.68 -9.13
C HIS A 42 6.93 -31.83 -8.33
N HIS A 43 5.98 -32.58 -8.90
CA HIS A 43 4.78 -33.10 -8.25
C HIS A 43 4.66 -34.61 -8.50
N LEU A 44 3.71 -35.28 -7.84
CA LEU A 44 3.53 -36.73 -7.91
C LEU A 44 2.82 -37.25 -9.18
N GLY A 45 2.45 -36.39 -10.12
CA GLY A 45 1.59 -36.74 -11.24
C GLY A 45 0.11 -36.39 -11.02
N SER A 46 -0.78 -37.03 -11.77
CA SER A 46 -2.23 -36.90 -11.62
C SER A 46 -2.75 -37.75 -10.46
N GLY A 47 -3.94 -37.42 -9.94
CA GLY A 47 -4.58 -38.17 -8.85
C GLY A 47 -5.22 -37.25 -7.80
N SER A 48 -5.37 -37.77 -6.57
CA SER A 48 -5.80 -37.00 -5.39
C SER A 48 -4.74 -37.12 -4.27
N THR A 49 -4.57 -36.10 -3.43
CA THR A 49 -3.86 -36.21 -2.13
C THR A 49 -4.79 -36.35 -0.93
N SER A 50 -6.06 -36.73 -1.15
CA SER A 50 -7.01 -36.97 -0.06
C SER A 50 -6.57 -38.07 0.90
N ASP A 51 -5.63 -38.92 0.50
CA ASP A 51 -4.99 -39.97 1.28
C ASP A 51 -3.82 -39.49 2.16
N LEU A 52 -3.27 -38.29 1.92
CA LEU A 52 -2.15 -37.76 2.69
C LEU A 52 -2.61 -36.92 3.89
N GLN A 53 -3.35 -37.54 4.83
CA GLN A 53 -3.94 -36.84 5.99
C GLN A 53 -3.02 -36.79 7.21
N THR A 54 -2.04 -37.68 7.31
CA THR A 54 -1.12 -37.78 8.45
C THR A 54 0.33 -37.87 8.01
N GLU A 55 1.26 -37.68 8.95
CA GLU A 55 2.69 -37.92 8.68
C GLU A 55 2.99 -39.39 8.36
N GLU A 56 2.23 -40.33 8.94
CA GLU A 56 2.38 -41.75 8.61
C GLU A 56 1.97 -42.03 7.17
N ASP A 57 0.86 -41.44 6.70
CA ASP A 57 0.43 -41.55 5.30
C ASP A 57 1.50 -40.99 4.36
N CYS A 58 2.13 -39.87 4.73
CA CYS A 58 3.25 -39.31 3.96
C CYS A 58 4.42 -40.28 3.87
N ARG A 59 4.82 -40.95 4.96
CA ARG A 59 5.92 -41.93 4.94
C ARG A 59 5.58 -43.14 4.07
N ARG A 60 4.33 -43.61 4.13
CA ARG A 60 3.82 -44.70 3.27
C ARG A 60 3.83 -44.29 1.80
N GLU A 61 3.43 -43.07 1.48
CA GLU A 61 3.48 -42.54 0.11
C GLU A 61 4.92 -42.44 -0.40
N VAL A 62 5.88 -41.97 0.41
CA VAL A 62 7.31 -41.97 0.01
C VAL A 62 7.79 -43.39 -0.32
N ALA A 63 7.41 -44.38 0.51
CA ALA A 63 7.74 -45.78 0.24
C ALA A 63 7.04 -46.33 -1.01
N GLY A 64 5.80 -45.90 -1.29
CA GLY A 64 5.06 -46.21 -2.51
C GLY A 64 5.72 -45.64 -3.77
N ILE A 65 6.12 -44.36 -3.75
CA ILE A 65 6.86 -43.71 -4.83
C ILE A 65 8.18 -44.45 -5.10
N TYR A 66 8.89 -44.85 -4.04
CA TYR A 66 10.09 -45.68 -4.18
C TYR A 66 9.75 -47.02 -4.87
N GLU A 67 8.70 -47.72 -4.42
CA GLU A 67 8.30 -49.01 -4.97
C GLU A 67 7.95 -48.94 -6.46
N ASP A 68 7.19 -47.92 -6.86
CA ASP A 68 6.80 -47.68 -8.25
C ASP A 68 8.03 -47.46 -9.15
N HIS A 69 8.97 -46.63 -8.71
CA HIS A 69 10.22 -46.37 -9.44
C HIS A 69 11.08 -47.62 -9.58
N VAL A 70 11.25 -48.40 -8.51
CA VAL A 70 12.08 -49.61 -8.54
C VAL A 70 11.43 -50.70 -9.39
N THR A 71 10.11 -50.89 -9.29
CA THR A 71 9.38 -51.92 -10.05
C THR A 71 9.25 -51.58 -11.54
N GLY A 72 9.23 -50.30 -11.90
CA GLY A 72 9.30 -49.83 -13.29
C GLY A 72 10.65 -50.12 -13.98
N GLY A 73 11.69 -50.52 -13.24
CA GLY A 73 13.03 -50.74 -13.78
C GLY A 73 13.74 -49.45 -14.21
N GLU A 74 13.19 -48.30 -13.83
CA GLU A 74 13.73 -46.98 -14.10
C GLU A 74 14.61 -46.50 -12.93
N PHE A 75 15.24 -45.33 -13.08
CA PHE A 75 15.90 -44.63 -11.98
C PHE A 75 16.97 -45.44 -11.23
N GLU A 76 17.55 -46.44 -11.90
CA GLU A 76 18.60 -47.32 -11.36
C GLU A 76 18.12 -48.13 -10.14
N GLY A 77 16.82 -48.44 -10.09
CA GLY A 77 16.25 -49.22 -9.00
C GLY A 77 16.19 -48.46 -7.67
N ASP A 78 16.09 -47.13 -7.68
CA ASP A 78 15.90 -46.29 -6.49
C ASP A 78 14.91 -45.15 -6.78
N ILE A 79 14.47 -44.47 -5.71
CA ILE A 79 13.58 -43.31 -5.83
C ILE A 79 14.22 -42.20 -6.68
N ALA A 80 13.44 -41.55 -7.55
CA ALA A 80 13.96 -40.55 -8.48
C ALA A 80 14.47 -39.28 -7.77
N TYR A 81 13.77 -38.78 -6.75
CA TYR A 81 13.98 -37.42 -6.23
C TYR A 81 15.04 -37.33 -5.13
N ASN A 82 15.72 -36.18 -5.02
CA ASN A 82 16.64 -35.90 -3.91
C ASN A 82 15.90 -35.75 -2.58
N PHE A 83 14.83 -34.95 -2.58
CA PHE A 83 14.04 -34.64 -1.40
C PHE A 83 12.55 -34.62 -1.74
N LEU A 84 11.73 -35.06 -0.80
CA LEU A 84 10.28 -35.05 -0.90
C LEU A 84 9.71 -34.19 0.22
N VAL A 85 8.80 -33.28 -0.11
CA VAL A 85 8.18 -32.36 0.85
C VAL A 85 6.69 -32.63 0.91
N CYS A 86 6.18 -33.02 2.08
CA CYS A 86 4.76 -33.35 2.22
C CYS A 86 3.87 -32.13 2.51
N PRO A 87 2.54 -32.24 2.33
CA PRO A 87 1.60 -31.14 2.62
C PRO A 87 1.70 -30.58 4.03
N HIS A 88 2.13 -31.40 5.00
CA HIS A 88 2.34 -31.05 6.40
C HIS A 88 3.65 -30.28 6.67
N GLY A 89 4.49 -30.07 5.66
CA GLY A 89 5.77 -29.37 5.80
C GLY A 89 6.94 -30.23 6.29
N GLN A 90 6.80 -31.57 6.30
CA GLN A 90 7.91 -32.48 6.57
C GLN A 90 8.75 -32.71 5.31
N ILE A 91 10.07 -32.80 5.49
CA ILE A 91 11.02 -33.09 4.42
C ILE A 91 11.56 -34.51 4.61
N TYR A 92 11.54 -35.32 3.56
CA TYR A 92 12.05 -36.68 3.53
C TYR A 92 13.22 -36.81 2.55
N GLU A 93 14.26 -37.54 2.97
CA GLU A 93 15.43 -37.83 2.15
C GLU A 93 15.12 -38.95 1.15
N GLY A 94 15.28 -38.68 -0.14
CA GLY A 94 15.28 -39.68 -1.22
C GLY A 94 16.72 -40.03 -1.61
N ARG A 95 17.22 -39.43 -2.69
CA ARG A 95 18.64 -39.51 -3.09
C ARG A 95 19.57 -38.58 -2.29
N GLY A 96 19.00 -37.67 -1.49
CA GLY A 96 19.76 -36.78 -0.60
C GLY A 96 20.79 -35.92 -1.34
N TYR A 97 21.97 -35.78 -0.75
CA TYR A 97 23.07 -34.96 -1.30
C TYR A 97 23.99 -35.70 -2.28
N GLU A 98 23.77 -36.99 -2.49
CA GLU A 98 24.82 -37.88 -3.01
C GLU A 98 24.80 -38.07 -4.54
N ARG A 99 23.65 -37.86 -5.19
CA ARG A 99 23.51 -37.92 -6.65
C ARG A 99 22.26 -37.17 -7.12
N GLY A 100 22.22 -36.79 -8.38
CA GLY A 100 21.04 -36.17 -9.00
C GLY A 100 19.92 -37.17 -9.26
N GLU A 101 18.80 -36.67 -9.79
CA GLU A 101 17.57 -37.43 -9.99
C GLU A 101 17.49 -38.20 -11.33
N GLY A 102 16.27 -38.49 -11.79
CA GLY A 102 15.95 -38.81 -13.18
C GLY A 102 15.03 -37.78 -13.84
N ASN A 103 15.48 -36.52 -14.02
CA ASN A 103 14.74 -35.45 -14.71
C ASN A 103 15.20 -35.20 -16.15
N GLN A 104 16.26 -35.88 -16.55
CA GLN A 104 16.91 -35.52 -17.79
C GLN A 104 16.04 -35.87 -18.99
N GLY A 105 15.33 -37.02 -18.96
CA GLY A 105 14.55 -37.48 -20.11
C GLY A 105 15.33 -37.29 -21.42
N LEU A 106 14.71 -36.60 -22.38
CA LEU A 106 15.35 -36.10 -23.62
C LEU A 106 15.67 -34.59 -23.59
N ALA A 107 15.57 -33.93 -22.43
CA ALA A 107 15.80 -32.50 -22.28
C ALA A 107 17.29 -32.15 -22.49
N PRO A 108 17.59 -30.99 -23.11
CA PRO A 108 18.96 -30.54 -23.31
C PRO A 108 19.65 -30.14 -21.99
N PRO A 109 21.00 -30.15 -21.95
CA PRO A 109 21.76 -29.55 -20.86
C PRO A 109 21.45 -28.05 -20.70
N ILE A 110 21.48 -27.56 -19.47
CA ILE A 110 21.29 -26.13 -19.17
C ILE A 110 22.68 -25.52 -18.99
N GLU A 111 23.05 -24.60 -19.88
CA GLU A 111 24.38 -23.97 -19.88
C GLU A 111 25.53 -25.00 -19.94
N GLY A 112 25.31 -26.09 -20.68
CA GLY A 112 26.29 -27.17 -20.82
C GLY A 112 26.37 -28.16 -19.66
N VAL A 113 25.60 -27.93 -18.57
CA VAL A 113 25.54 -28.83 -17.41
C VAL A 113 24.31 -29.73 -17.53
N GLY A 114 24.50 -31.04 -17.34
CA GLY A 114 23.38 -31.99 -17.33
C GLY A 114 22.39 -31.68 -16.21
N ARG A 115 21.08 -31.87 -16.45
CA ARG A 115 20.05 -31.63 -15.42
C ARG A 115 20.27 -32.50 -14.16
N ASN A 116 20.57 -33.79 -14.37
CA ASN A 116 20.95 -34.74 -13.30
C ASN A 116 22.37 -34.50 -12.72
N GLU A 117 23.18 -33.64 -13.33
CA GLU A 117 24.53 -33.31 -12.86
C GLU A 117 24.50 -32.07 -11.96
N GLY A 118 23.71 -31.06 -12.33
CA GLY A 118 23.75 -29.72 -11.76
C GLY A 118 22.59 -29.37 -10.82
N PHE A 119 21.48 -30.11 -10.81
CA PHE A 119 20.26 -29.68 -10.10
C PHE A 119 19.76 -30.69 -9.09
N TYR A 120 19.39 -30.19 -7.91
CA TYR A 120 18.62 -30.93 -6.92
C TYR A 120 17.15 -31.00 -7.27
N SER A 121 16.48 -32.03 -6.77
CA SER A 121 15.13 -32.34 -7.18
C SER A 121 14.22 -32.46 -6.00
N ILE A 122 13.30 -31.52 -5.91
CA ILE A 122 12.39 -31.36 -4.80
C ILE A 122 11.00 -31.67 -5.32
N VAL A 123 10.43 -32.81 -4.91
CA VAL A 123 9.04 -33.12 -5.19
C VAL A 123 8.17 -32.61 -4.05
N GLY A 124 7.24 -31.70 -4.36
CA GLY A 124 6.11 -31.46 -3.48
C GLY A 124 5.16 -32.64 -3.62
N MET A 125 4.86 -33.32 -2.52
CA MET A 125 3.95 -34.46 -2.51
C MET A 125 2.49 -33.99 -2.64
N ILE A 126 2.19 -33.43 -3.82
CA ILE A 126 0.89 -33.00 -4.28
C ILE A 126 0.64 -33.53 -5.70
N ARG A 127 -0.61 -33.52 -6.14
CA ARG A 127 -0.99 -33.88 -7.52
C ARG A 127 -1.03 -32.65 -8.41
N SER A 128 -1.19 -32.86 -9.72
CA SER A 128 -1.10 -31.81 -10.75
C SER A 128 -2.01 -30.61 -10.49
N GLU A 129 -3.23 -30.87 -10.01
CA GLU A 129 -4.28 -29.86 -9.79
C GLU A 129 -4.37 -29.38 -8.34
N ASP A 130 -3.56 -29.91 -7.43
CA ASP A 130 -3.58 -29.50 -6.03
C ASP A 130 -2.89 -28.15 -5.82
N THR A 131 -3.32 -27.38 -4.83
CA THR A 131 -2.64 -26.13 -4.47
C THR A 131 -1.74 -26.37 -3.25
N ALA A 132 -0.47 -26.00 -3.36
CA ALA A 132 0.47 -26.13 -2.24
C ALA A 132 0.08 -25.20 -1.08
N GLY A 133 -0.09 -25.78 0.11
CA GLY A 133 -0.34 -25.04 1.34
C GLY A 133 0.92 -24.37 1.90
N GLU A 134 0.72 -23.44 2.84
CA GLU A 134 1.79 -22.66 3.47
C GLU A 134 2.89 -23.53 4.09
N ALA A 135 2.54 -24.60 4.81
CA ALA A 135 3.50 -25.49 5.46
C ALA A 135 4.48 -26.14 4.45
N MET A 136 3.96 -26.66 3.33
CA MET A 136 4.79 -27.20 2.25
C MET A 136 5.69 -26.13 1.64
N LEU A 137 5.15 -24.95 1.34
CA LEU A 137 5.93 -23.87 0.70
C LEU A 137 7.05 -23.35 1.62
N LEU A 138 6.80 -23.23 2.91
CA LEU A 138 7.82 -22.91 3.92
C LEU A 138 8.88 -24.01 3.98
N ALA A 139 8.49 -25.28 3.95
CA ALA A 139 9.43 -26.40 3.95
C ALA A 139 10.30 -26.43 2.69
N ILE A 140 9.73 -26.20 1.50
CA ILE A 140 10.49 -26.06 0.24
C ILE A 140 11.46 -24.87 0.35
N ARG A 141 10.99 -23.72 0.83
CA ARG A 141 11.81 -22.51 1.01
C ARG A 141 13.00 -22.76 1.94
N ASN A 142 12.74 -23.38 3.09
CA ASN A 142 13.75 -23.70 4.09
C ASN A 142 14.74 -24.75 3.56
N LEU A 143 14.26 -25.73 2.80
CA LEU A 143 15.11 -26.71 2.12
C LEU A 143 16.02 -26.03 1.10
N ILE A 144 15.52 -25.13 0.26
CA ILE A 144 16.34 -24.37 -0.70
C ILE A 144 17.39 -23.53 0.04
N HIS A 145 17.01 -22.88 1.15
CA HIS A 145 17.95 -22.13 1.98
C HIS A 145 19.07 -23.04 2.52
N HIS A 146 18.72 -24.20 3.06
CA HIS A 146 19.67 -25.21 3.52
C HIS A 146 20.60 -25.67 2.39
N LEU A 147 20.03 -26.00 1.23
CA LEU A 147 20.81 -26.44 0.06
C LEU A 147 21.80 -25.38 -0.42
N ARG A 148 21.49 -24.09 -0.29
CA ARG A 148 22.39 -23.00 -0.69
C ARG A 148 23.53 -22.76 0.31
N HIS A 149 23.30 -22.97 1.61
CA HIS A 149 24.23 -22.48 2.65
C HIS A 149 24.84 -23.57 3.53
N GLU A 150 24.09 -24.63 3.82
CA GLU A 150 24.37 -25.59 4.88
C GLU A 150 24.64 -27.01 4.34
N ALA A 151 24.14 -27.35 3.14
CA ALA A 151 24.32 -28.67 2.55
C ALA A 151 25.79 -28.99 2.20
N PRO A 152 26.21 -30.28 2.29
CA PRO A 152 27.56 -30.70 1.92
C PRO A 152 27.94 -30.35 0.46
N ARG A 153 26.98 -30.45 -0.46
CA ARG A 153 27.11 -29.97 -1.84
C ARG A 153 26.12 -28.81 -2.03
N ARG A 154 26.63 -27.58 -2.05
CA ARG A 154 25.79 -26.40 -2.11
C ARG A 154 25.19 -26.19 -3.50
N THR A 155 23.96 -25.69 -3.54
CA THR A 155 23.25 -25.37 -4.77
C THR A 155 23.28 -23.89 -5.13
N GLY A 156 23.00 -23.60 -6.39
CA GLY A 156 22.93 -22.24 -6.94
C GLY A 156 21.58 -21.55 -6.71
N GLU A 157 21.38 -20.44 -7.39
CA GLU A 157 20.20 -19.60 -7.21
C GLU A 157 19.00 -20.02 -8.08
N ARG A 158 19.20 -20.90 -9.07
CA ARG A 158 18.12 -21.29 -9.98
C ARG A 158 17.04 -22.09 -9.26
N ILE A 159 15.80 -21.79 -9.60
CA ILE A 159 14.61 -22.56 -9.24
C ILE A 159 13.85 -22.72 -10.55
N LEU A 160 13.68 -23.94 -11.03
CA LEU A 160 13.08 -24.21 -12.33
C LEU A 160 11.93 -25.21 -12.21
N PRO A 161 10.88 -25.10 -13.04
CA PRO A 161 9.89 -26.16 -13.16
C PRO A 161 10.49 -27.31 -13.95
N HIS A 162 10.07 -28.55 -13.67
CA HIS A 162 10.49 -29.69 -14.47
C HIS A 162 10.19 -29.51 -15.98
N SER A 163 9.11 -28.80 -16.31
CA SER A 163 8.70 -28.40 -17.66
C SER A 163 9.64 -27.43 -18.39
N PHE A 164 10.65 -26.86 -17.72
CA PHE A 164 11.58 -25.92 -18.34
C PHE A 164 12.36 -26.59 -19.49
N GLN A 165 12.03 -26.27 -20.74
CA GLN A 165 12.61 -26.91 -21.94
C GLN A 165 12.38 -28.43 -22.00
N TYR A 166 11.31 -28.92 -21.37
CA TYR A 166 10.92 -30.33 -21.41
C TYR A 166 9.40 -30.44 -21.48
N ASN A 167 8.87 -31.26 -22.40
CA ASN A 167 7.44 -31.37 -22.62
C ASN A 167 6.78 -32.25 -21.55
N THR A 168 6.37 -31.63 -20.44
CA THR A 168 5.68 -32.27 -19.31
C THR A 168 4.81 -31.25 -18.59
N ASP A 169 3.71 -31.71 -17.99
CA ASP A 169 2.86 -30.90 -17.12
C ASP A 169 3.48 -30.66 -15.73
N CYS A 170 4.56 -31.39 -15.40
CA CYS A 170 5.27 -31.26 -14.12
C CYS A 170 5.96 -29.88 -14.00
N PRO A 171 5.76 -29.10 -12.92
CA PRO A 171 5.26 -29.52 -11.61
C PRO A 171 3.78 -29.26 -11.30
N GLY A 172 2.91 -29.20 -12.31
CA GLY A 172 1.50 -28.85 -12.14
C GLY A 172 1.35 -27.44 -11.55
N ASN A 173 0.41 -27.27 -10.62
CA ASN A 173 0.19 -25.99 -9.95
C ASN A 173 1.38 -25.47 -9.12
N LEU A 174 2.41 -26.28 -8.80
CA LEU A 174 3.66 -25.76 -8.22
C LEU A 174 4.46 -24.89 -9.19
N HIS A 175 4.10 -24.88 -10.47
CA HIS A 175 4.78 -24.09 -11.50
C HIS A 175 4.83 -22.60 -11.16
N MET A 176 3.79 -22.06 -10.49
CA MET A 176 3.75 -20.66 -10.05
C MET A 176 4.82 -20.30 -9.00
N TYR A 177 5.50 -21.28 -8.41
CA TYR A 177 6.59 -21.09 -7.45
C TYR A 177 7.96 -21.47 -8.00
N ALA A 178 8.01 -22.20 -9.12
CA ALA A 178 9.23 -22.76 -9.69
C ALA A 178 10.04 -21.71 -10.47
N ARG A 179 10.37 -20.58 -9.84
CA ARG A 179 11.15 -19.49 -10.42
C ARG A 179 11.90 -18.72 -9.34
N PRO A 180 13.05 -18.09 -9.66
CA PRO A 180 13.68 -17.11 -8.77
C PRO A 180 12.71 -15.98 -8.41
N GLY A 181 12.83 -15.44 -7.20
CA GLY A 181 11.98 -14.36 -6.70
C GLY A 181 10.59 -14.80 -6.21
N SER A 182 10.23 -16.08 -6.29
CA SER A 182 8.95 -16.60 -5.77
C SER A 182 8.96 -16.72 -4.25
N THR A 183 7.81 -17.08 -3.66
CA THR A 183 7.68 -17.26 -2.20
C THR A 183 8.58 -18.40 -1.67
N VAL A 184 8.95 -19.38 -2.51
CA VAL A 184 9.88 -20.46 -2.12
C VAL A 184 11.34 -20.07 -2.29
N ASP A 185 11.64 -18.92 -2.91
CA ASP A 185 13.01 -18.42 -3.02
C ASP A 185 13.43 -17.71 -1.72
N PRO A 186 14.38 -18.26 -0.93
CA PRO A 186 14.80 -17.64 0.32
C PRO A 186 15.45 -16.25 0.12
N SER A 187 15.86 -15.90 -1.09
CA SER A 187 16.41 -14.58 -1.44
C SER A 187 15.32 -13.51 -1.62
N ALA A 188 14.04 -13.88 -1.69
CA ALA A 188 12.90 -12.97 -1.82
C ALA A 188 12.10 -12.85 -0.51
N PRO A 189 11.38 -11.74 -0.25
CA PRO A 189 10.46 -11.64 0.88
C PRO A 189 9.37 -12.72 0.82
N TRP A 190 9.00 -13.28 1.98
CA TRP A 190 7.88 -14.20 2.09
C TRP A 190 6.56 -13.48 1.77
N ARG A 191 5.79 -14.00 0.80
CA ARG A 191 4.50 -13.42 0.37
C ARG A 191 3.30 -14.32 0.67
N GLY A 192 3.52 -15.45 1.34
CA GLY A 192 2.49 -16.48 1.52
C GLY A 192 2.18 -17.25 0.23
N PRO A 193 1.15 -18.11 0.24
CA PRO A 193 0.67 -18.80 -0.96
C PRO A 193 0.09 -17.84 -2.02
N ALA A 194 0.29 -18.17 -3.29
CA ALA A 194 -0.32 -17.50 -4.43
C ALA A 194 -1.65 -18.18 -4.81
N ASP A 195 -2.53 -17.44 -5.50
CA ASP A 195 -3.84 -17.93 -5.94
C ASP A 195 -3.75 -18.54 -7.34
N ILE A 196 -4.17 -19.80 -7.47
CA ILE A 196 -4.07 -20.54 -8.73
C ILE A 196 -4.99 -19.98 -9.83
N TYR A 197 -6.14 -19.41 -9.48
CA TYR A 197 -7.08 -18.85 -10.46
C TYR A 197 -6.61 -17.48 -10.95
N VAL A 198 -5.96 -16.70 -10.09
CA VAL A 198 -5.23 -15.50 -10.52
C VAL A 198 -4.08 -15.88 -11.44
N TYR A 199 -3.33 -16.94 -11.14
CA TYR A 199 -2.24 -17.43 -11.99
C TYR A 199 -2.76 -17.85 -13.38
N ARG A 200 -3.83 -18.65 -13.42
CA ARG A 200 -4.51 -19.06 -14.67
C ARG A 200 -5.00 -17.85 -15.46
N THR A 201 -5.54 -16.84 -14.78
CA THR A 201 -5.98 -15.59 -15.39
C THR A 201 -4.82 -14.85 -16.04
N GLN A 202 -3.68 -14.72 -15.35
CA GLN A 202 -2.47 -14.05 -15.85
C GLN A 202 -1.90 -14.77 -17.09
N LYS A 203 -1.79 -16.10 -17.03
CA LYS A 203 -1.39 -16.91 -18.19
C LYS A 203 -2.32 -16.66 -19.38
N TRP A 204 -3.62 -16.83 -19.16
CA TRP A 204 -4.61 -16.71 -20.23
C TRP A 204 -4.60 -15.33 -20.89
N VAL A 205 -4.60 -14.25 -20.10
CA VAL A 205 -4.65 -12.89 -20.65
C VAL A 205 -3.39 -12.57 -21.45
N ASN A 206 -2.21 -13.01 -20.98
CA ASN A 206 -0.96 -12.87 -21.72
C ASN A 206 -0.99 -13.66 -23.03
N GLU A 207 -1.33 -14.96 -22.97
CA GLU A 207 -1.38 -15.83 -24.15
C GLU A 207 -2.42 -15.39 -25.19
N THR A 208 -3.48 -14.69 -24.78
CA THR A 208 -4.56 -14.27 -25.68
C THR A 208 -4.29 -12.93 -26.35
N TYR A 209 -3.58 -12.02 -25.69
CA TYR A 209 -3.46 -10.62 -26.11
C TYR A 209 -2.02 -10.12 -26.30
N ASP A 210 -1.00 -10.98 -26.24
CA ASP A 210 0.40 -10.60 -26.45
C ASP A 210 0.67 -9.90 -27.79
N GLU A 211 -0.08 -10.24 -28.84
CA GLU A 211 -0.02 -9.58 -30.15
C GLU A 211 -0.94 -8.36 -30.29
N ALA A 212 -1.78 -8.04 -29.29
CA ALA A 212 -2.69 -6.90 -29.37
C ALA A 212 -1.92 -5.56 -29.27
N PRO A 213 -2.17 -4.58 -30.18
CA PRO A 213 -1.45 -3.30 -30.15
C PRO A 213 -1.56 -2.59 -28.80
N GLY A 214 -0.41 -2.27 -28.20
CA GLY A 214 -0.29 -1.59 -26.90
C GLY A 214 -0.38 -2.50 -25.67
N TYR A 215 -0.69 -3.78 -25.82
CA TYR A 215 -0.80 -4.71 -24.70
C TYR A 215 0.54 -4.88 -23.95
N VAL A 216 0.47 -4.98 -22.62
CA VAL A 216 1.64 -5.18 -21.75
C VAL A 216 1.47 -6.44 -20.93
N ILE A 217 2.40 -7.38 -21.09
CA ILE A 217 2.42 -8.66 -20.38
C ILE A 217 2.49 -8.43 -18.86
N CYS A 218 1.61 -9.09 -18.11
CA CYS A 218 1.64 -9.09 -16.65
C CYS A 218 2.45 -10.27 -16.10
N PRO A 219 3.07 -10.14 -14.91
CA PRO A 219 3.77 -11.27 -14.28
C PRO A 219 2.82 -12.42 -13.92
N GLU A 220 3.13 -13.63 -14.39
CA GLU A 220 2.37 -14.85 -14.10
C GLU A 220 2.78 -15.43 -12.75
N THR A 221 2.25 -14.86 -11.67
CA THR A 221 2.71 -15.12 -10.31
C THR A 221 1.67 -15.71 -9.37
N GLY A 222 0.40 -15.66 -9.74
CA GLY A 222 -0.74 -15.98 -8.86
C GLY A 222 -1.04 -14.90 -7.81
N TYR A 223 -0.25 -13.82 -7.76
CA TYR A 223 -0.57 -12.65 -6.95
C TYR A 223 -1.31 -11.61 -7.78
N THR A 224 -2.42 -11.12 -7.23
CA THR A 224 -3.17 -9.99 -7.81
C THR A 224 -2.39 -8.67 -7.64
N GLY A 225 -2.76 -7.64 -8.38
CA GLY A 225 -2.13 -6.31 -8.33
C GLY A 225 -2.42 -5.50 -9.59
N TRP A 226 -1.85 -4.29 -9.66
CA TRP A 226 -2.02 -3.37 -10.79
C TRP A 226 -1.75 -4.03 -12.13
N ASN A 227 -0.62 -4.73 -12.28
CA ASN A 227 -0.26 -5.38 -13.55
C ASN A 227 -1.34 -6.36 -14.04
N THR A 228 -1.95 -7.13 -13.13
CA THR A 228 -3.01 -8.09 -13.46
C THR A 228 -4.28 -7.37 -13.91
N VAL A 229 -4.79 -6.41 -13.13
CA VAL A 229 -6.04 -5.71 -13.47
C VAL A 229 -5.90 -4.80 -14.69
N LEU A 230 -4.70 -4.27 -14.94
CA LEU A 230 -4.40 -3.46 -16.13
C LEU A 230 -4.27 -4.32 -17.39
N ALA A 231 -3.65 -5.50 -17.32
CA ALA A 231 -3.67 -6.46 -18.43
C ALA A 231 -5.11 -6.89 -18.77
N LEU A 232 -5.94 -7.18 -17.76
CA LEU A 232 -7.37 -7.45 -17.96
C LEU A 232 -8.13 -6.24 -18.53
N THR A 233 -7.75 -5.01 -18.16
CA THR A 233 -8.30 -3.78 -18.77
C THR A 233 -7.97 -3.69 -20.26
N GLN A 234 -6.74 -4.03 -20.65
CA GLN A 234 -6.32 -4.03 -22.05
C GLN A 234 -7.02 -5.14 -22.85
N GLY A 235 -7.20 -6.33 -22.26
CA GLY A 235 -8.04 -7.38 -22.83
C GLY A 235 -9.48 -6.90 -23.06
N LEU A 236 -10.11 -6.28 -22.05
CA LEU A 236 -11.45 -5.69 -22.18
C LEU A 236 -11.51 -4.66 -23.32
N GLN A 237 -10.53 -3.78 -23.40
CA GLN A 237 -10.44 -2.78 -24.46
C GLN A 237 -10.37 -3.43 -25.84
N HIS A 238 -9.53 -4.45 -26.01
CA HIS A 238 -9.39 -5.19 -27.27
C HIS A 238 -10.71 -5.84 -27.69
N GLU A 239 -11.37 -6.56 -26.77
CA GLU A 239 -12.66 -7.22 -27.02
C GLU A 239 -13.79 -6.23 -27.34
N LEU A 240 -13.69 -4.99 -26.87
CA LEU A 240 -14.62 -3.89 -27.18
C LEU A 240 -14.20 -3.06 -28.40
N GLY A 241 -13.17 -3.48 -29.14
CA GLY A 241 -12.72 -2.84 -30.38
C GLY A 241 -11.88 -1.56 -30.19
N ILE A 242 -11.33 -1.33 -29.00
CA ILE A 242 -10.43 -0.21 -28.72
C ILE A 242 -8.99 -0.61 -29.08
N SER A 243 -8.35 0.17 -29.96
CA SER A 243 -6.96 -0.03 -30.36
C SER A 243 -6.27 1.32 -30.66
N PRO A 244 -5.00 1.52 -30.24
CA PRO A 244 -4.23 0.64 -29.36
C PRO A 244 -4.82 0.58 -27.95
N THR A 245 -4.61 -0.53 -27.26
CA THR A 245 -4.98 -0.69 -25.85
C THR A 245 -4.02 0.12 -24.96
N VAL A 246 -4.50 0.53 -23.80
CA VAL A 246 -3.73 1.30 -22.80
C VAL A 246 -4.03 0.81 -21.39
N GLN A 247 -3.04 0.91 -20.50
CA GLN A 247 -3.16 0.55 -19.08
C GLN A 247 -3.97 1.59 -18.28
N SER A 248 -5.21 1.84 -18.69
CA SER A 248 -6.14 2.73 -17.96
C SER A 248 -7.59 2.49 -18.34
N PHE A 249 -8.47 2.37 -17.33
CA PHE A 249 -9.91 2.37 -17.53
C PHE A 249 -10.44 3.82 -17.53
N GLY A 250 -10.27 4.49 -18.67
CA GLY A 250 -10.66 5.89 -18.87
C GLY A 250 -12.10 6.07 -19.40
N PRO A 251 -12.49 7.32 -19.73
CA PRO A 251 -13.82 7.63 -20.26
C PRO A 251 -14.19 6.85 -21.53
N GLY A 252 -13.22 6.59 -22.42
CA GLY A 252 -13.45 5.80 -23.64
C GLY A 252 -13.84 4.35 -23.35
N THR A 253 -13.10 3.68 -22.46
CA THR A 253 -13.44 2.31 -22.01
C THR A 253 -14.78 2.28 -21.31
N PHE A 254 -15.08 3.29 -20.48
CA PHE A 254 -16.36 3.40 -19.79
C PHE A 254 -17.54 3.51 -20.76
N GLU A 255 -17.47 4.38 -21.76
CA GLU A 255 -18.53 4.51 -22.76
C GLU A 255 -18.64 3.26 -23.65
N ALA A 256 -17.53 2.57 -23.95
CA ALA A 256 -17.58 1.30 -24.68
C ALA A 256 -18.37 0.22 -23.91
N VAL A 257 -18.09 0.03 -22.61
CA VAL A 257 -18.84 -0.91 -21.75
C VAL A 257 -20.31 -0.52 -21.65
N LYS A 258 -20.59 0.77 -21.48
CA LYS A 258 -21.95 1.29 -21.41
C LYS A 258 -22.73 1.07 -22.70
N ASN A 259 -22.08 1.20 -23.86
CA ASN A 259 -22.68 0.97 -25.18
C ASN A 259 -22.83 -0.52 -25.52
N HIS A 260 -22.00 -1.39 -24.93
CA HIS A 260 -22.11 -2.84 -25.06
C HIS A 260 -23.42 -3.38 -24.48
N ARG A 261 -23.92 -2.79 -23.38
CA ARG A 261 -25.26 -3.03 -22.80
C ARG A 261 -25.59 -4.50 -22.49
N LEU A 262 -24.59 -5.35 -22.30
CA LEU A 262 -24.76 -6.72 -21.81
C LEU A 262 -24.21 -6.87 -20.40
N LEU A 263 -24.98 -7.54 -19.56
CA LEU A 263 -24.51 -8.04 -18.26
C LEU A 263 -23.83 -9.40 -18.45
N PRO A 264 -23.01 -9.86 -17.48
CA PRO A 264 -22.31 -11.13 -17.58
C PRO A 264 -23.20 -12.36 -17.84
N ASP A 265 -24.41 -12.39 -17.29
CA ASP A 265 -25.38 -13.49 -17.48
C ASP A 265 -25.96 -13.57 -18.90
N ALA A 266 -25.79 -12.51 -19.70
CA ALA A 266 -26.25 -12.42 -21.08
C ALA A 266 -25.08 -12.28 -22.09
N GLU A 267 -23.83 -12.37 -21.64
CA GLU A 267 -22.64 -12.14 -22.46
C GLU A 267 -22.28 -13.39 -23.30
N PRO A 268 -22.33 -13.33 -24.64
CA PRO A 268 -21.91 -14.45 -25.48
C PRO A 268 -20.40 -14.55 -25.65
N ASN A 269 -19.65 -13.46 -25.52
CA ASN A 269 -18.19 -13.45 -25.74
C ASN A 269 -17.46 -14.13 -24.57
N GLN A 270 -16.90 -15.32 -24.84
CA GLN A 270 -16.18 -16.09 -23.83
C GLN A 270 -14.92 -15.39 -23.30
N ASN A 271 -14.28 -14.52 -24.07
CA ASN A 271 -13.14 -13.75 -23.59
C ASN A 271 -13.55 -12.66 -22.61
N LEU A 272 -14.68 -11.97 -22.86
CA LEU A 272 -15.25 -11.04 -21.89
C LEU A 272 -15.64 -11.75 -20.60
N LEU A 273 -16.24 -12.95 -20.68
CA LEU A 273 -16.52 -13.76 -19.48
C LEU A 273 -15.26 -14.16 -18.71
N ARG A 274 -14.17 -14.53 -19.41
CA ARG A 274 -12.86 -14.79 -18.78
C ARG A 274 -12.31 -13.55 -18.08
N ILE A 275 -12.46 -12.37 -18.67
CA ILE A 275 -12.07 -11.11 -18.04
C ILE A 275 -12.89 -10.86 -16.78
N TYR A 276 -14.21 -11.03 -16.83
CA TYR A 276 -15.08 -10.81 -15.66
C TYR A 276 -14.77 -11.79 -14.53
N ASN A 277 -14.59 -13.09 -14.83
CA ASN A 277 -14.20 -14.11 -13.86
C ASN A 277 -12.80 -13.84 -13.29
N GLY A 278 -11.83 -13.51 -14.14
CA GLY A 278 -10.48 -13.15 -13.73
C GLY A 278 -10.44 -11.93 -12.83
N ALA A 279 -11.29 -10.93 -13.10
CA ALA A 279 -11.41 -9.75 -12.26
C ALA A 279 -12.06 -10.05 -10.90
N LEU A 280 -13.06 -10.95 -10.84
CA LEU A 280 -13.60 -11.43 -9.56
C LEU A 280 -12.51 -12.11 -8.71
N TRP A 281 -11.72 -13.01 -9.31
CA TRP A 281 -10.59 -13.65 -8.64
C TRP A 281 -9.57 -12.64 -8.12
N ALA A 282 -9.19 -11.67 -8.97
CA ALA A 282 -8.27 -10.60 -8.61
C ALA A 282 -8.75 -9.73 -7.44
N LYS A 283 -10.07 -9.72 -7.16
CA LYS A 283 -10.71 -9.01 -6.05
C LYS A 283 -11.05 -9.89 -4.85
N GLY A 284 -10.68 -11.17 -4.89
CA GLY A 284 -10.96 -12.15 -3.83
C GLY A 284 -12.41 -12.64 -3.81
N TYR A 285 -13.17 -12.43 -4.89
CA TYR A 285 -14.46 -13.06 -5.10
C TYR A 285 -14.28 -14.39 -5.83
N TRP A 286 -15.10 -15.38 -5.43
CA TRP A 286 -15.10 -16.68 -6.10
C TRP A 286 -15.66 -16.54 -7.52
N ALA A 287 -15.28 -17.40 -8.45
CA ALA A 287 -15.80 -17.36 -9.81
C ALA A 287 -15.64 -18.73 -10.49
N SER A 288 -15.96 -18.81 -11.79
CA SER A 288 -15.72 -20.00 -12.60
C SER A 288 -14.24 -20.43 -12.51
N GLN A 289 -14.03 -21.68 -12.06
CA GLN A 289 -12.71 -22.30 -11.94
C GLN A 289 -11.99 -22.50 -13.29
N TYR A 290 -12.78 -22.55 -14.38
CA TYR A 290 -12.32 -22.71 -15.75
C TYR A 290 -12.18 -21.36 -16.48
N LEU A 291 -12.47 -20.24 -15.80
CA LEU A 291 -12.57 -18.87 -16.34
C LEU A 291 -13.63 -18.68 -17.45
N VAL A 292 -14.11 -19.75 -18.10
CA VAL A 292 -15.16 -19.72 -19.12
C VAL A 292 -16.55 -19.77 -18.52
N GLY A 293 -17.52 -19.26 -19.29
CA GLY A 293 -18.92 -19.24 -18.91
C GLY A 293 -19.23 -18.31 -17.72
N TRP A 294 -20.53 -18.13 -17.47
CA TRP A 294 -21.04 -17.38 -16.32
C TRP A 294 -21.97 -18.28 -15.51
N GLY A 295 -21.38 -19.08 -14.62
CA GLY A 295 -22.11 -20.03 -13.78
C GLY A 295 -22.60 -19.42 -12.47
N GLU A 296 -23.26 -20.26 -11.65
CA GLU A 296 -23.81 -19.87 -10.35
C GLU A 296 -22.77 -19.26 -9.40
N ASP A 297 -21.55 -19.79 -9.37
CA ASP A 297 -20.44 -19.27 -8.57
C ASP A 297 -20.14 -17.79 -8.88
N SER A 298 -19.97 -17.47 -10.17
CA SER A 298 -19.71 -16.12 -10.64
C SER A 298 -20.88 -15.18 -10.38
N GLU A 299 -22.11 -15.66 -10.61
CA GLU A 299 -23.33 -14.88 -10.39
C GLU A 299 -23.56 -14.59 -8.90
N ASN A 300 -23.31 -15.56 -8.02
CA ASN A 300 -23.38 -15.38 -6.57
C ASN A 300 -22.32 -14.39 -6.08
N SER A 301 -21.11 -14.44 -6.63
CA SER A 301 -20.06 -13.48 -6.33
C SER A 301 -20.35 -12.08 -6.84
N LEU A 302 -20.95 -11.93 -8.02
CA LEU A 302 -21.41 -10.65 -8.53
C LEU A 302 -22.50 -10.06 -7.62
N ARG A 303 -23.46 -10.87 -7.19
CA ARG A 303 -24.48 -10.45 -6.22
C ARG A 303 -23.84 -9.98 -4.90
N ARG A 304 -22.86 -10.74 -4.40
CA ARG A 304 -22.10 -10.37 -3.19
C ARG A 304 -21.31 -9.08 -3.38
N LEU A 305 -20.66 -8.89 -4.53
CA LEU A 305 -19.93 -7.67 -4.88
C LEU A 305 -20.85 -6.45 -4.86
N TYR A 306 -22.03 -6.53 -5.47
CA TYR A 306 -23.02 -5.46 -5.43
C TYR A 306 -23.41 -5.13 -3.99
N ALA A 307 -23.73 -6.13 -3.17
CA ALA A 307 -24.05 -5.91 -1.75
C ALA A 307 -22.88 -5.29 -0.98
N ASP A 308 -21.65 -5.74 -1.23
CA ASP A 308 -20.43 -5.22 -0.64
C ASP A 308 -20.18 -3.74 -1.03
N MET A 309 -20.56 -3.34 -2.25
CA MET A 309 -20.57 -1.96 -2.75
C MET A 309 -21.72 -1.10 -2.18
N GLY A 310 -22.72 -1.70 -1.54
CA GLY A 310 -23.94 -1.04 -1.08
C GLY A 310 -25.06 -0.97 -2.13
N LEU A 311 -24.92 -1.66 -3.25
CA LEU A 311 -25.87 -1.65 -4.37
C LEU A 311 -26.90 -2.79 -4.26
N ASP A 312 -28.06 -2.60 -4.88
CA ASP A 312 -29.13 -3.59 -4.97
C ASP A 312 -29.04 -4.37 -6.28
N HIS A 313 -28.51 -5.59 -6.20
CA HIS A 313 -28.45 -6.51 -7.33
C HIS A 313 -29.83 -7.03 -7.78
N ALA A 314 -30.85 -7.02 -6.92
CA ALA A 314 -32.20 -7.47 -7.31
C ALA A 314 -32.88 -6.47 -8.25
N ASN A 315 -32.49 -5.20 -8.19
CA ASN A 315 -32.99 -4.16 -9.09
C ASN A 315 -32.31 -4.25 -10.46
N VAL A 316 -33.03 -4.80 -11.45
CA VAL A 316 -32.53 -4.98 -12.82
C VAL A 316 -32.09 -3.65 -13.46
N GLU A 317 -32.87 -2.58 -13.32
CA GLU A 317 -32.51 -1.28 -13.90
C GLU A 317 -31.18 -0.77 -13.30
N GLN A 318 -31.03 -0.89 -11.98
CA GLN A 318 -29.80 -0.49 -11.30
C GLN A 318 -28.62 -1.36 -11.73
N ARG A 319 -28.80 -2.67 -11.92
CA ARG A 319 -27.71 -3.56 -12.41
C ARG A 319 -27.14 -3.06 -13.72
N TYR A 320 -27.99 -2.82 -14.73
CA TYR A 320 -27.56 -2.33 -16.04
C TYR A 320 -26.94 -0.94 -15.94
N ALA A 321 -27.54 -0.02 -15.18
CA ALA A 321 -27.01 1.33 -15.02
C ALA A 321 -25.63 1.35 -14.34
N MET A 322 -25.41 0.46 -13.36
CA MET A 322 -24.18 0.41 -12.56
C MET A 322 -23.09 -0.47 -13.15
N TRP A 323 -23.40 -1.35 -14.12
CA TRP A 323 -22.42 -2.29 -14.67
C TRP A 323 -21.11 -1.63 -15.16
N PRO A 324 -21.12 -0.51 -15.91
CA PRO A 324 -19.88 0.18 -16.29
C PRO A 324 -19.05 0.66 -15.08
N HIS A 325 -19.70 1.08 -13.99
CA HIS A 325 -19.03 1.51 -12.76
C HIS A 325 -18.47 0.30 -11.98
N VAL A 326 -19.24 -0.79 -11.90
CA VAL A 326 -18.84 -2.04 -11.23
C VAL A 326 -17.64 -2.66 -11.95
N LEU A 327 -17.69 -2.78 -13.28
CA LEU A 327 -16.60 -3.33 -14.07
C LEU A 327 -15.34 -2.47 -14.00
N LYS A 328 -15.48 -1.14 -14.05
CA LYS A 328 -14.36 -0.21 -13.81
C LYS A 328 -13.70 -0.46 -12.46
N SER A 329 -14.50 -0.68 -11.42
CA SER A 329 -14.01 -0.93 -10.06
C SER A 329 -13.33 -2.29 -9.91
N LEU A 330 -13.86 -3.31 -10.59
CA LEU A 330 -13.27 -4.65 -10.70
C LEU A 330 -11.88 -4.63 -11.37
N LEU A 331 -11.67 -3.70 -12.32
CA LEU A 331 -10.43 -3.56 -13.09
C LEU A 331 -9.51 -2.43 -12.60
N ARG A 332 -9.73 -1.96 -11.36
CA ARG A 332 -8.85 -1.05 -10.62
C ARG A 332 -8.31 -1.75 -9.36
N MET A 333 -7.73 -1.02 -8.40
CA MET A 333 -7.34 -1.57 -7.09
C MET A 333 -8.38 -1.35 -5.99
N ASP A 334 -9.59 -0.90 -6.34
CA ASP A 334 -10.68 -0.64 -5.39
C ASP A 334 -11.11 -1.93 -4.64
N GLN A 335 -11.15 -1.91 -3.31
CA GLN A 335 -11.54 -3.06 -2.48
C GLN A 335 -12.93 -2.83 -1.85
N PHE A 336 -13.79 -3.85 -1.85
CA PHE A 336 -15.20 -3.75 -1.40
C PHE A 336 -15.52 -4.63 -0.18
N ARG A 337 -14.56 -5.45 0.24
CA ARG A 337 -14.60 -6.17 1.50
C ARG A 337 -13.83 -5.42 2.57
N LEU A 338 -14.38 -5.43 3.78
CA LEU A 338 -13.69 -4.91 4.96
C LEU A 338 -12.31 -5.58 5.07
N VAL A 339 -11.26 -4.78 5.01
CA VAL A 339 -9.88 -5.28 5.17
C VAL A 339 -9.55 -5.41 6.67
N PRO A 340 -8.52 -6.17 7.07
CA PRO A 340 -8.19 -6.36 8.49
C PRO A 340 -7.95 -5.05 9.27
N ALA A 341 -7.43 -4.01 8.61
CA ALA A 341 -7.23 -2.67 9.19
C ALA A 341 -8.44 -1.73 9.01
N GLY A 342 -9.52 -2.20 8.40
CA GLY A 342 -10.69 -1.41 8.04
C GLY A 342 -11.69 -1.26 9.18
N ASP A 343 -12.43 -0.16 9.16
CA ASP A 343 -13.47 0.18 10.12
C ASP A 343 -14.86 -0.07 9.53
N ALA A 344 -15.73 -0.76 10.28
CA ALA A 344 -17.07 -1.14 9.84
C ALA A 344 -18.03 0.07 9.68
N ALA A 345 -17.87 1.12 10.48
CA ALA A 345 -18.61 2.37 10.35
C ALA A 345 -18.16 3.17 9.12
N VAL A 346 -16.85 3.23 8.84
CA VAL A 346 -16.31 3.76 7.58
C VAL A 346 -16.91 3.00 6.39
N ARG A 347 -16.94 1.67 6.45
CA ARG A 347 -17.56 0.84 5.40
C ARG A 347 -19.03 1.18 5.19
N THR A 348 -19.77 1.40 6.26
CA THR A 348 -21.19 1.80 6.18
C THR A 348 -21.35 3.16 5.48
N ILE A 349 -20.46 4.12 5.76
CA ILE A 349 -20.45 5.42 5.08
C ILE A 349 -20.12 5.24 3.60
N GLN A 350 -19.09 4.46 3.27
CA GLN A 350 -18.67 4.18 1.89
C GLN A 350 -19.83 3.58 1.06
N GLN A 351 -20.52 2.57 1.60
CA GLN A 351 -21.68 1.95 0.96
C GLN A 351 -22.83 2.94 0.76
N ARG A 352 -23.08 3.81 1.75
CA ARG A 352 -24.09 4.87 1.63
C ARG A 352 -23.74 5.88 0.53
N LEU A 353 -22.46 6.24 0.40
CA LEU A 353 -21.98 7.13 -0.66
C LEU A 353 -22.31 6.53 -2.04
N ASN A 354 -22.00 5.24 -2.23
CA ASN A 354 -22.27 4.53 -3.47
C ASN A 354 -23.77 4.45 -3.80
N VAL A 355 -24.60 3.93 -2.89
CA VAL A 355 -26.03 3.72 -3.15
C VAL A 355 -26.77 5.03 -3.40
N ARG A 356 -26.44 6.08 -2.64
CA ARG A 356 -27.15 7.35 -2.73
C ARG A 356 -26.66 8.19 -3.90
N TYR A 357 -25.36 8.42 -4.00
CA TYR A 357 -24.82 9.47 -4.88
C TYR A 357 -24.37 8.95 -6.24
N VAL A 358 -23.89 7.70 -6.31
CA VAL A 358 -23.52 7.06 -7.58
C VAL A 358 -24.74 6.41 -8.23
N ALA A 359 -25.47 5.55 -7.51
CA ALA A 359 -26.58 4.81 -8.09
C ALA A 359 -27.91 5.60 -8.10
N GLY A 360 -28.25 6.26 -6.99
CA GLY A 360 -29.50 6.99 -6.83
C GLY A 360 -29.53 8.34 -7.54
N VAL A 361 -28.65 9.25 -7.13
CA VAL A 361 -28.55 10.62 -7.69
C VAL A 361 -27.84 10.63 -9.05
N ARG A 362 -26.90 9.70 -9.27
CA ARG A 362 -26.08 9.62 -10.49
C ARG A 362 -25.26 10.88 -10.75
N ILE A 363 -24.53 11.34 -9.73
CA ILE A 363 -23.57 12.46 -9.87
C ILE A 363 -22.57 12.11 -10.98
N PRO A 364 -22.52 12.86 -12.11
CA PRO A 364 -21.72 12.46 -13.27
C PRO A 364 -20.23 12.29 -13.01
N ALA A 365 -19.66 13.13 -12.14
CA ALA A 365 -18.24 13.09 -11.79
C ALA A 365 -17.88 12.02 -10.75
N MET A 366 -18.86 11.40 -10.09
CA MET A 366 -18.62 10.49 -8.97
C MET A 366 -18.53 9.04 -9.44
N SER A 367 -17.40 8.39 -9.14
CA SER A 367 -17.24 6.94 -9.30
C SER A 367 -17.62 6.22 -8.00
N LEU A 368 -17.82 4.90 -8.07
CA LEU A 368 -17.93 4.08 -6.87
C LEU A 368 -16.67 4.27 -6.02
N VAL A 369 -16.84 4.53 -4.73
CA VAL A 369 -15.74 4.55 -3.76
C VAL A 369 -15.53 3.13 -3.23
N PRO A 370 -14.28 2.73 -2.89
CA PRO A 370 -14.00 1.48 -2.19
C PRO A 370 -14.87 1.33 -0.93
N CYS A 371 -15.19 0.08 -0.56
CA CYS A 371 -15.97 -0.29 0.63
C CYS A 371 -15.14 -1.17 1.58
N ASP A 372 -13.86 -0.85 1.70
CA ASP A 372 -12.84 -1.57 2.46
C ASP A 372 -12.75 -1.19 3.94
N GLY A 373 -13.47 -0.16 4.37
CA GLY A 373 -13.38 0.40 5.71
C GLY A 373 -12.21 1.35 5.92
N ILE A 374 -11.49 1.76 4.87
CA ILE A 374 -10.39 2.73 4.93
C ILE A 374 -10.83 4.08 4.38
N TYR A 375 -10.56 5.17 5.13
CA TYR A 375 -10.83 6.52 4.63
C TYR A 375 -9.76 6.98 3.66
N SER A 376 -9.87 6.55 2.40
CA SER A 376 -8.91 6.86 1.35
C SER A 376 -9.20 8.19 0.64
N ARG A 377 -8.28 8.63 -0.21
CA ARG A 377 -8.46 9.77 -1.12
C ARG A 377 -9.75 9.70 -1.92
N ASP A 378 -10.10 8.54 -2.46
CA ASP A 378 -11.30 8.37 -3.27
C ASP A 378 -12.58 8.56 -2.43
N VAL A 379 -12.56 8.11 -1.17
CA VAL A 379 -13.66 8.32 -0.22
C VAL A 379 -13.80 9.80 0.16
N GLN A 380 -12.68 10.50 0.38
CA GLN A 380 -12.66 11.95 0.64
C GLN A 380 -13.23 12.75 -0.55
N GLN A 381 -12.86 12.38 -1.78
CA GLN A 381 -13.42 13.00 -2.99
C GLN A 381 -14.93 12.72 -3.13
N GLY A 382 -15.35 11.47 -2.92
CA GLY A 382 -16.76 11.09 -2.91
C GLY A 382 -17.57 11.81 -1.84
N LEU A 383 -17.04 11.97 -0.63
CA LEU A 383 -17.63 12.74 0.45
C LEU A 383 -17.82 14.20 0.06
N MET A 384 -16.80 14.83 -0.53
CA MET A 384 -16.91 16.22 -1.00
C MET A 384 -17.99 16.37 -2.06
N MET A 385 -18.04 15.47 -3.06
CA MET A 385 -19.07 15.51 -4.11
C MET A 385 -20.48 15.31 -3.55
N ALA A 386 -20.65 14.40 -2.60
CA ALA A 386 -21.90 14.20 -1.88
C ALA A 386 -22.33 15.47 -1.12
N ILE A 387 -21.40 16.11 -0.40
CA ILE A 387 -21.66 17.37 0.30
C ILE A 387 -22.04 18.47 -0.70
N GLN A 388 -21.32 18.61 -1.82
CA GLN A 388 -21.63 19.59 -2.88
C GLN A 388 -23.08 19.42 -3.39
N TYR A 389 -23.53 18.20 -3.60
CA TYR A 389 -24.93 17.92 -3.95
C TYR A 389 -25.89 18.38 -2.85
N GLU A 390 -25.63 17.95 -1.61
CA GLU A 390 -26.51 18.26 -0.47
C GLU A 390 -26.56 19.75 -0.13
N ILE A 391 -25.51 20.53 -0.42
CA ILE A 391 -25.51 21.99 -0.25
C ILE A 391 -26.08 22.75 -1.46
N GLY A 392 -26.56 22.05 -2.49
CA GLY A 392 -27.34 22.60 -3.59
C GLY A 392 -26.54 22.94 -4.86
N ILE A 393 -25.32 22.43 -5.01
CA ILE A 393 -24.58 22.55 -6.27
C ILE A 393 -25.20 21.60 -7.30
N ALA A 394 -25.52 22.11 -8.49
CA ALA A 394 -26.14 21.33 -9.55
C ALA A 394 -25.25 20.14 -9.95
N PRO A 395 -25.81 18.93 -10.21
CA PRO A 395 -25.02 17.72 -10.47
C PRO A 395 -23.95 17.86 -11.56
N GLY A 396 -24.22 18.62 -12.63
CA GLY A 396 -23.24 18.87 -13.71
C GLY A 396 -22.06 19.77 -13.33
N SER A 397 -22.14 20.48 -12.18
CA SER A 397 -21.10 21.35 -11.65
C SER A 397 -20.34 20.75 -10.46
N ILE A 398 -20.73 19.55 -10.01
CA ILE A 398 -20.07 18.83 -8.93
C ILE A 398 -18.75 18.24 -9.43
N ASN A 399 -17.68 18.45 -8.66
CA ASN A 399 -16.32 18.10 -9.09
C ASN A 399 -15.40 17.68 -7.94
N GLY A 400 -15.86 17.67 -6.69
CA GLY A 400 -15.05 17.34 -5.52
C GLY A 400 -14.06 18.44 -5.10
N TYR A 401 -14.12 19.62 -5.71
CA TYR A 401 -13.24 20.74 -5.40
C TYR A 401 -13.83 21.66 -4.32
N PHE A 402 -13.03 21.97 -3.29
CA PHE A 402 -13.38 22.93 -2.23
C PHE A 402 -13.20 24.39 -2.68
N GLY A 403 -13.78 24.74 -3.83
CA GLY A 403 -13.68 26.06 -4.43
C GLY A 403 -14.72 27.07 -3.91
N PRO A 404 -14.71 28.31 -4.44
CA PRO A 404 -15.58 29.41 -3.99
C PRO A 404 -17.07 29.07 -3.92
N GLY A 405 -17.58 28.28 -4.89
CA GLY A 405 -18.98 27.83 -4.89
C GLY A 405 -19.31 26.92 -3.70
N THR A 406 -18.45 25.94 -3.42
CA THR A 406 -18.55 25.06 -2.25
C THR A 406 -18.47 25.87 -0.96
N GLN A 407 -17.50 26.79 -0.87
CA GLN A 407 -17.31 27.63 0.31
C GLN A 407 -18.53 28.53 0.59
N ALA A 408 -19.07 29.19 -0.43
CA ALA A 408 -20.25 30.04 -0.30
C ALA A 408 -21.49 29.23 0.16
N ALA A 409 -21.71 28.06 -0.43
CA ALA A 409 -22.82 27.19 -0.05
C ALA A 409 -22.68 26.63 1.37
N LEU A 410 -21.46 26.37 1.84
CA LEU A 410 -21.19 25.98 3.23
C LEU A 410 -21.37 27.13 4.22
N LYS A 411 -21.00 28.37 3.86
CA LYS A 411 -21.30 29.58 4.65
C LYS A 411 -22.81 29.82 4.76
N GLY A 412 -23.56 29.48 3.73
CA GLY A 412 -25.03 29.49 3.73
C GLY A 412 -25.62 28.23 4.33
N LYS A 413 -26.14 27.34 3.45
CA LYS A 413 -26.87 26.13 3.82
C LYS A 413 -26.10 25.23 4.79
N GLY A 414 -24.80 25.06 4.58
CA GLY A 414 -23.97 24.21 5.44
C GLY A 414 -23.80 24.70 6.88
N SER A 415 -24.06 25.98 7.17
CA SER A 415 -23.96 26.56 8.52
C SER A 415 -25.33 26.72 9.20
N THR A 416 -26.39 26.18 8.59
CA THR A 416 -27.74 26.09 9.19
C THR A 416 -27.90 24.82 10.04
N THR A 417 -29.07 24.62 10.65
CA THR A 417 -29.41 23.35 11.31
C THR A 417 -29.45 22.22 10.28
N LEU A 418 -28.48 21.30 10.37
CA LEU A 418 -28.37 20.19 9.42
C LEU A 418 -29.42 19.11 9.70
N THR A 419 -30.04 18.61 8.63
CA THR A 419 -31.00 17.50 8.65
C THR A 419 -30.66 16.47 7.56
N GLY A 420 -31.26 15.28 7.64
CA GLY A 420 -31.17 14.24 6.61
C GLY A 420 -29.74 13.86 6.22
N ASP A 421 -29.50 13.76 4.90
CA ASP A 421 -28.21 13.36 4.35
C ASP A 421 -27.09 14.36 4.66
N LEU A 422 -27.34 15.67 4.65
CA LEU A 422 -26.32 16.66 5.00
C LEU A 422 -25.87 16.55 6.46
N ARG A 423 -26.80 16.27 7.40
CA ARG A 423 -26.47 15.95 8.79
C ARG A 423 -25.57 14.72 8.87
N TYR A 424 -25.95 13.66 8.16
CA TYR A 424 -25.18 12.42 8.14
C TYR A 424 -23.75 12.64 7.63
N LEU A 425 -23.59 13.35 6.50
CA LEU A 425 -22.29 13.64 5.90
C LEU A 425 -21.40 14.50 6.80
N PHE A 426 -21.97 15.49 7.51
CA PHE A 426 -21.21 16.27 8.50
C PHE A 426 -20.66 15.40 9.62
N ARG A 427 -21.48 14.48 10.15
CA ARG A 427 -21.08 13.58 11.23
C ARG A 427 -20.12 12.50 10.75
N ALA A 428 -20.25 12.05 9.50
CA ALA A 428 -19.25 11.21 8.85
C ALA A 428 -17.91 11.93 8.72
N ALA A 429 -17.90 13.21 8.31
CA ALA A 429 -16.69 14.02 8.28
C ALA A 429 -16.04 14.19 9.66
N CYS A 430 -16.84 14.34 10.73
CA CYS A 430 -16.35 14.32 12.11
C CYS A 430 -15.71 12.97 12.47
N TYR A 431 -16.36 11.86 12.12
CA TYR A 431 -15.83 10.50 12.34
C TYR A 431 -14.50 10.28 11.63
N PHE A 432 -14.39 10.70 10.36
CA PHE A 432 -13.16 10.59 9.58
C PHE A 432 -11.99 11.44 10.12
N ASN A 433 -12.28 12.52 10.86
CA ASN A 433 -11.27 13.33 11.54
C ASN A 433 -11.06 12.91 13.00
N SER A 434 -11.62 11.77 13.42
CA SER A 434 -11.38 11.17 14.73
C SER A 434 -10.03 10.41 14.75
N PRO A 435 -9.31 10.41 15.88
CA PRO A 435 -9.63 11.12 17.11
C PRO A 435 -9.28 12.60 17.07
N THR A 436 -9.89 13.36 17.99
CA THR A 436 -9.39 14.69 18.40
C THR A 436 -8.70 14.58 19.77
N TYR A 437 -8.10 15.67 20.26
CA TYR A 437 -7.36 15.67 21.52
C TYR A 437 -7.82 16.77 22.46
N THR A 438 -7.76 16.45 23.75
CA THR A 438 -8.10 17.33 24.88
C THR A 438 -6.93 17.38 25.87
N GLY A 439 -7.02 18.23 26.89
CA GLY A 439 -6.04 18.23 28.00
C GLY A 439 -5.98 16.90 28.77
N SER A 440 -7.03 16.07 28.67
CA SER A 440 -7.10 14.74 29.29
C SER A 440 -6.71 13.59 28.34
N GLY A 441 -6.32 13.89 27.09
CA GLY A 441 -5.91 12.89 26.11
C GLY A 441 -6.84 12.81 24.90
N GLU A 442 -6.78 11.66 24.23
CA GLU A 442 -7.52 11.35 23.00
C GLU A 442 -9.04 11.28 23.24
N LEU A 443 -9.82 11.79 22.28
CA LEU A 443 -11.27 11.73 22.26
C LEU A 443 -11.76 11.25 20.89
N ALA A 444 -12.25 10.02 20.85
CA ALA A 444 -12.82 9.43 19.65
C ALA A 444 -14.27 9.89 19.40
N TYR A 445 -14.66 10.04 18.13
CA TYR A 445 -16.05 10.28 17.74
C TYR A 445 -16.83 8.96 17.77
N LEU A 446 -18.05 8.96 18.32
CA LEU A 446 -18.81 7.73 18.46
C LEU A 446 -19.54 7.36 17.15
N PRO A 447 -19.43 6.12 16.65
CA PRO A 447 -20.15 5.67 15.46
C PRO A 447 -21.67 5.86 15.56
N ALA A 448 -22.23 5.66 16.76
CA ALA A 448 -23.66 5.83 17.03
C ALA A 448 -24.15 7.28 16.81
N ASP A 449 -23.26 8.26 16.94
CA ASP A 449 -23.61 9.66 16.68
C ASP A 449 -23.80 9.93 15.19
N ILE A 450 -23.27 9.11 14.28
CA ILE A 450 -23.45 9.31 12.84
C ILE A 450 -24.93 9.08 12.45
N THR A 451 -25.53 8.00 12.93
CA THR A 451 -26.83 7.52 12.47
C THR A 451 -28.02 8.20 13.14
N THR A 452 -27.92 8.59 14.41
CA THR A 452 -29.03 9.19 15.17
C THR A 452 -29.39 10.61 14.70
N ASP A 453 -30.67 10.93 14.55
CA ASP A 453 -31.08 12.31 14.23
C ASP A 453 -30.90 13.28 15.41
N ALA A 454 -30.94 12.77 16.65
CA ALA A 454 -30.77 13.59 17.84
C ALA A 454 -29.38 14.25 17.87
N ARG A 455 -29.32 15.50 18.36
CA ARG A 455 -28.04 16.15 18.69
C ARG A 455 -27.62 15.67 20.08
N THR A 456 -26.68 14.73 20.13
CA THR A 456 -26.21 14.11 21.37
C THR A 456 -25.16 14.96 22.08
N GLY A 457 -25.03 14.80 23.40
CA GLY A 457 -23.98 15.46 24.18
C GLY A 457 -22.57 15.02 23.76
N THR A 458 -22.41 13.76 23.33
CA THR A 458 -21.15 13.20 22.83
C THR A 458 -20.72 13.85 21.52
N HIS A 459 -21.64 14.04 20.57
CA HIS A 459 -21.39 14.80 19.34
C HIS A 459 -20.93 16.24 19.62
N VAL A 460 -21.67 16.95 20.48
CA VAL A 460 -21.34 18.35 20.82
C VAL A 460 -20.01 18.45 21.56
N GLY A 461 -19.76 17.55 22.51
CA GLY A 461 -18.50 17.49 23.26
C GLY A 461 -17.30 17.23 22.36
N TRP A 462 -17.43 16.31 21.40
CA TRP A 462 -16.38 16.06 20.41
C TRP A 462 -16.14 17.27 19.51
N LEU A 463 -17.20 17.91 18.99
CA LEU A 463 -17.07 19.10 18.15
C LEU A 463 -16.31 20.22 18.88
N GLN A 464 -16.67 20.50 20.13
CA GLN A 464 -15.99 21.54 20.91
C GLN A 464 -14.52 21.19 21.17
N ALA A 465 -14.20 19.91 21.39
CA ALA A 465 -12.82 19.46 21.51
C ALA A 465 -12.05 19.60 20.20
N PHE A 466 -12.63 19.18 19.07
CA PHE A 466 -12.07 19.34 17.73
C PHE A 466 -11.82 20.80 17.36
N GLN A 467 -12.78 21.68 17.62
CA GLN A 467 -12.65 23.10 17.34
C GLN A 467 -11.50 23.73 18.14
N ARG A 468 -11.42 23.41 19.45
CA ARG A 468 -10.32 23.87 20.31
C ARG A 468 -8.97 23.31 19.84
N PHE A 469 -8.92 22.01 19.56
CA PHE A 469 -7.70 21.35 19.11
C PHE A 469 -7.19 21.92 17.78
N SER A 470 -8.09 22.30 16.87
CA SER A 470 -7.79 22.87 15.54
C SER A 470 -7.63 24.40 15.56
N GLN A 471 -7.73 25.03 16.72
CA GLN A 471 -7.61 26.48 16.92
C GLN A 471 -8.64 27.29 16.13
N ILE A 472 -9.86 26.77 15.98
CA ILE A 472 -10.99 27.49 15.37
C ILE A 472 -12.01 27.89 16.46
N PRO A 473 -12.97 28.80 16.18
CA PRO A 473 -13.98 29.20 17.15
C PRO A 473 -14.72 28.00 17.76
N VAL A 474 -14.80 27.96 19.10
CA VAL A 474 -15.43 26.85 19.84
C VAL A 474 -16.92 27.12 20.01
N THR A 475 -17.70 26.80 18.99
CA THR A 475 -19.15 27.02 18.94
C THR A 475 -19.95 25.76 19.30
N GLY A 476 -19.39 24.56 19.08
CA GLY A 476 -20.13 23.29 19.09
C GLY A 476 -21.11 23.13 17.93
N HIS A 477 -20.97 23.93 16.87
CA HIS A 477 -21.83 23.96 15.68
C HIS A 477 -21.05 23.66 14.39
N ASN A 478 -21.79 23.43 13.31
CA ASN A 478 -21.28 23.13 11.96
C ASN A 478 -20.96 24.40 11.15
N ASP A 479 -20.27 25.36 11.77
CA ASP A 479 -19.90 26.61 11.08
C ASP A 479 -18.96 26.33 9.90
N TYR A 480 -18.89 27.27 8.97
CA TYR A 480 -18.00 27.18 7.80
C TYR A 480 -16.55 26.82 8.16
N THR A 481 -15.99 27.41 9.22
CA THR A 481 -14.62 27.10 9.67
C THR A 481 -14.48 25.65 10.15
N THR A 482 -15.52 25.09 10.75
CA THR A 482 -15.56 23.67 11.15
C THR A 482 -15.64 22.77 9.93
N TRP A 483 -16.50 23.10 8.96
CA TRP A 483 -16.54 22.38 7.68
C TRP A 483 -15.21 22.41 6.94
N ALA A 484 -14.60 23.59 6.78
CA ALA A 484 -13.33 23.72 6.09
C ALA A 484 -12.24 22.88 6.77
N GLN A 485 -12.16 22.92 8.10
CA GLN A 485 -11.18 22.16 8.88
C GLN A 485 -11.36 20.63 8.76
N LEU A 486 -12.61 20.16 8.65
CA LEU A 486 -12.92 18.74 8.46
C LEU A 486 -12.63 18.26 7.03
N LEU A 487 -12.76 19.14 6.03
CA LEU A 487 -12.79 18.74 4.62
C LEU A 487 -11.50 18.99 3.85
N VAL A 488 -10.68 19.96 4.25
CA VAL A 488 -9.40 20.29 3.60
C VAL A 488 -8.31 20.56 4.62
N SER A 489 -7.07 20.19 4.30
CA SER A 489 -5.95 20.29 5.25
C SER A 489 -5.59 21.74 5.63
N SER A 490 -5.86 22.69 4.74
CA SER A 490 -5.65 24.13 4.96
C SER A 490 -6.72 24.76 5.83
N GLY A 491 -7.86 24.10 6.05
CA GLY A 491 -9.00 24.70 6.72
C GLY A 491 -9.54 25.94 5.99
N ASP A 492 -10.03 26.92 6.75
CA ASP A 492 -10.43 28.22 6.20
C ASP A 492 -9.19 29.08 5.94
N THR A 493 -8.81 29.26 4.68
CA THR A 493 -7.63 30.05 4.30
C THR A 493 -7.78 31.55 4.52
N SER A 494 -8.99 32.03 4.87
CA SER A 494 -9.23 33.45 5.18
C SER A 494 -9.10 33.80 6.66
N ARG A 495 -8.87 32.80 7.53
CA ARG A 495 -8.73 33.03 8.97
C ARG A 495 -7.39 33.71 9.29
N ASP A 496 -7.39 34.50 10.36
CA ASP A 496 -6.15 35.10 10.86
C ASP A 496 -5.16 34.03 11.33
N ALA A 497 -3.87 34.32 11.12
CA ALA A 497 -2.74 33.51 11.55
C ALA A 497 -1.79 34.34 12.43
N THR A 498 -1.25 33.72 13.47
CA THR A 498 -0.26 34.34 14.36
C THR A 498 1.17 33.89 14.06
N GLY A 499 1.34 32.89 13.19
CA GLY A 499 2.63 32.43 12.67
C GLY A 499 2.76 32.69 11.17
N CYS A 500 4.00 32.77 10.71
CA CYS A 500 4.33 32.74 9.29
C CYS A 500 5.65 32.02 9.04
N ASP A 501 6.00 31.77 7.78
CA ASP A 501 7.37 31.43 7.37
C ASP A 501 7.69 32.03 6.00
N CYS A 502 8.98 32.22 5.72
CA CYS A 502 9.43 32.75 4.44
C CYS A 502 10.90 32.41 4.16
N ILE A 503 11.28 32.47 2.88
CA ILE A 503 12.68 32.34 2.45
C ILE A 503 13.47 33.65 2.62
N THR A 504 12.82 34.80 2.58
CA THR A 504 13.48 36.11 2.57
C THR A 504 13.84 36.61 3.98
N GLU A 505 14.89 37.41 4.09
CA GLU A 505 15.39 37.96 5.35
C GLU A 505 14.34 38.82 6.08
N ILE A 506 14.30 38.70 7.41
CA ILE A 506 13.54 39.56 8.32
C ILE A 506 14.40 40.73 8.77
N THR A 507 14.31 41.83 8.03
CA THR A 507 14.89 43.12 8.43
C THR A 507 14.11 43.75 9.58
N ALA A 508 14.67 44.77 10.23
CA ALA A 508 13.98 45.48 11.33
C ALA A 508 12.61 46.04 10.88
N GLN A 509 12.53 46.64 9.70
CA GLN A 509 11.27 47.16 9.15
C GLN A 509 10.27 46.02 8.91
N ARG A 510 10.71 44.91 8.31
CA ARG A 510 9.84 43.75 8.05
C ARG A 510 9.33 43.14 9.35
N GLY A 511 10.19 42.95 10.34
CA GLY A 511 9.80 42.42 11.65
C GLY A 511 8.73 43.29 12.32
N GLN A 512 8.90 44.61 12.31
CA GLN A 512 7.89 45.54 12.86
C GLN A 512 6.56 45.47 12.11
N LEU A 513 6.60 45.37 10.77
CA LEU A 513 5.39 45.23 9.95
C LEU A 513 4.68 43.89 10.22
N LEU A 514 5.43 42.79 10.32
CA LEU A 514 4.87 41.48 10.68
C LEU A 514 4.19 41.56 12.05
N LYS A 515 4.86 42.13 13.06
CA LYS A 515 4.29 42.28 14.40
C LYS A 515 3.02 43.14 14.41
N ALA A 516 3.03 44.25 13.67
CA ALA A 516 1.87 45.14 13.53
C ALA A 516 0.68 44.48 12.83
N ASN A 517 0.92 43.47 11.98
CA ASN A 517 -0.11 42.70 11.28
C ASN A 517 -0.51 41.40 12.01
N GLY A 518 -0.22 41.31 13.31
CA GLY A 518 -0.71 40.21 14.16
C GLY A 518 0.19 38.98 14.22
N TYR A 519 1.30 38.95 13.49
CA TYR A 519 2.26 37.85 13.61
C TYR A 519 3.04 37.93 14.92
N HIS A 520 3.34 36.78 15.48
CA HIS A 520 4.07 36.62 16.74
C HIS A 520 5.26 35.67 16.62
N ILE A 521 5.30 34.88 15.56
CA ILE A 521 6.36 33.92 15.30
C ILE A 521 6.61 33.76 13.79
N VAL A 522 7.87 33.62 13.39
CA VAL A 522 8.27 33.45 11.98
C VAL A 522 9.21 32.25 11.78
N GLY A 523 8.93 31.41 10.79
CA GLY A 523 9.79 30.30 10.37
C GLY A 523 10.89 30.79 9.43
N ARG A 524 12.13 30.38 9.69
CA ARG A 524 13.28 30.75 8.85
C ARG A 524 14.21 29.57 8.62
N TYR A 525 14.72 29.48 7.38
CA TYR A 525 15.59 28.39 6.96
C TYR A 525 17.00 28.57 7.53
N LEU A 526 17.55 27.55 8.19
CA LEU A 526 18.90 27.60 8.77
C LEU A 526 20.00 27.68 7.72
N ASP A 527 19.78 27.11 6.53
CA ASP A 527 20.82 26.99 5.52
C ASP A 527 20.28 26.86 4.09
N GLU A 528 21.16 27.08 3.12
CA GLU A 528 20.96 26.81 1.69
C GLU A 528 22.22 26.12 1.17
N HIS A 529 22.04 25.01 0.46
CA HIS A 529 23.16 24.21 -0.04
C HIS A 529 23.78 24.78 -1.31
N LEU A 530 22.99 25.55 -2.08
CA LEU A 530 23.44 26.24 -3.28
C LEU A 530 24.19 27.52 -2.92
N VAL A 531 25.14 27.92 -3.75
CA VAL A 531 25.89 29.17 -3.56
C VAL A 531 25.34 30.29 -4.45
N PRO A 532 25.57 31.58 -4.11
CA PRO A 532 25.18 32.68 -4.97
C PRO A 532 25.74 32.54 -6.39
N GLY A 533 24.86 32.53 -7.38
CA GLY A 533 25.21 32.37 -8.80
C GLY A 533 24.82 31.02 -9.39
N ASP A 534 24.51 30.01 -8.56
CA ASP A 534 23.94 28.75 -9.02
C ASP A 534 22.49 28.93 -9.49
N ASP A 535 22.10 28.18 -10.52
CA ASP A 535 20.70 28.10 -10.94
C ASP A 535 19.87 27.48 -9.82
N GLY A 536 18.77 28.13 -9.44
CA GLY A 536 17.95 27.74 -8.30
C GLY A 536 18.41 28.25 -6.92
N TYR A 537 19.47 29.05 -6.81
CA TYR A 537 19.84 29.69 -5.54
C TYR A 537 18.76 30.68 -5.07
N LEU A 538 18.12 30.40 -3.93
CA LEU A 538 17.02 31.20 -3.38
C LEU A 538 17.47 32.24 -2.32
N GLY A 539 18.70 32.14 -1.82
CA GLY A 539 19.17 32.99 -0.72
C GLY A 539 18.39 32.80 0.58
N LYS A 540 17.77 31.63 0.79
CA LYS A 540 16.78 31.42 1.85
C LYS A 540 17.32 31.39 3.28
N ALA A 541 18.62 31.11 3.43
CA ALA A 541 19.28 30.94 4.71
C ALA A 541 19.14 32.17 5.62
N LEU A 542 18.95 31.92 6.91
CA LEU A 542 18.95 32.89 8.00
C LEU A 542 20.27 33.68 8.00
N LYS A 543 20.20 35.00 8.14
CA LYS A 543 21.38 35.87 8.04
C LYS A 543 22.03 36.13 9.40
N PRO A 544 23.34 36.42 9.44
CA PRO A 544 24.00 36.92 10.65
C PRO A 544 23.27 38.14 11.21
N GLY A 545 22.93 38.13 12.51
CA GLY A 545 22.18 39.21 13.17
C GLY A 545 20.66 39.21 12.94
N GLU A 546 20.15 38.43 11.98
CA GLU A 546 18.71 38.26 11.74
C GLU A 546 17.96 37.70 12.97
N PRO A 547 18.47 36.68 13.71
CA PRO A 547 17.81 36.19 14.92
C PRO A 547 17.53 37.31 15.94
N GLN A 548 18.52 38.16 16.22
CA GLN A 548 18.36 39.27 17.15
C GLN A 548 17.39 40.33 16.60
N THR A 549 17.40 40.55 15.29
CA THR A 549 16.47 41.48 14.61
C THR A 549 15.02 41.02 14.77
N ILE A 550 14.75 39.73 14.60
CA ILE A 550 13.42 39.13 14.82
C ILE A 550 12.98 39.33 16.27
N LEU A 551 13.85 39.01 17.24
CA LEU A 551 13.55 39.14 18.67
C LEU A 551 13.32 40.61 19.06
N ASN A 552 14.11 41.54 18.55
CA ASN A 552 13.98 42.98 18.80
C ASN A 552 12.66 43.54 18.24
N ALA A 553 12.08 42.92 17.20
CA ALA A 553 10.75 43.27 16.70
C ALA A 553 9.60 42.73 17.59
N GLY A 554 9.91 42.01 18.68
CA GLY A 554 8.91 41.38 19.54
C GLY A 554 8.29 40.12 18.93
N LEU A 555 8.97 39.52 17.95
CA LEU A 555 8.63 38.24 17.34
C LEU A 555 9.46 37.12 17.96
N ARG A 556 8.97 35.89 17.82
CA ARG A 556 9.73 34.66 18.00
C ARG A 556 10.11 34.08 16.64
N PHE A 557 10.98 33.07 16.60
CA PHE A 557 11.19 32.31 15.36
C PHE A 557 11.34 30.82 15.59
N PHE A 558 11.08 30.01 14.57
CA PHE A 558 11.39 28.58 14.57
C PHE A 558 12.31 28.22 13.39
N PRO A 559 13.34 27.40 13.61
CA PRO A 559 14.29 27.03 12.56
C PRO A 559 13.74 25.92 11.67
N ILE A 560 13.90 26.10 10.36
CA ILE A 560 13.54 25.15 9.30
C ILE A 560 14.82 24.66 8.61
N PHE A 561 14.87 23.39 8.24
CA PHE A 561 15.95 22.81 7.44
C PHE A 561 15.36 22.02 6.26
N GLN A 562 15.76 22.37 5.03
CA GLN A 562 15.25 21.71 3.83
C GLN A 562 16.26 21.79 2.69
N TYR A 563 16.85 20.65 2.36
CA TYR A 563 17.66 20.45 1.16
C TYR A 563 16.98 19.43 0.25
N ASN A 564 16.65 19.82 -0.99
CA ASN A 564 16.06 18.96 -2.01
C ASN A 564 14.88 18.10 -1.52
N GLY A 565 14.03 18.68 -0.66
CA GLY A 565 12.95 17.95 0.03
C GLY A 565 11.79 17.52 -0.86
N THR A 566 11.88 17.71 -2.17
CA THR A 566 10.79 17.53 -3.14
C THR A 566 10.85 16.19 -3.91
N GLN A 567 11.83 15.34 -3.61
CA GLN A 567 12.04 14.07 -4.32
C GLN A 567 12.43 12.94 -3.36
N LEU A 568 11.89 11.73 -3.60
CA LEU A 568 12.06 10.54 -2.77
C LEU A 568 13.53 10.19 -2.50
N ASP A 569 14.37 10.21 -3.54
CA ASP A 569 15.79 9.82 -3.46
C ASP A 569 16.62 10.70 -2.50
N ASN A 570 16.08 11.83 -2.04
CA ASN A 570 16.71 12.69 -1.04
C ASN A 570 16.45 12.25 0.40
N PHE A 571 15.58 11.25 0.61
CA PHE A 571 15.24 10.72 1.91
C PHE A 571 15.95 9.38 2.14
N THR A 572 17.19 9.45 2.61
CA THR A 572 17.96 8.28 3.07
C THR A 572 18.52 8.52 4.46
N TYR A 573 18.84 7.45 5.18
CA TYR A 573 19.47 7.55 6.50
C TYR A 573 20.75 8.41 6.47
N GLY A 574 21.64 8.18 5.50
CA GLY A 574 22.90 8.93 5.37
C GLY A 574 22.68 10.42 5.14
N LYS A 575 21.78 10.78 4.21
CA LYS A 575 21.41 12.18 3.97
C LYS A 575 20.80 12.82 5.22
N GLY A 576 19.95 12.10 5.95
CA GLY A 576 19.36 12.59 7.20
C GLY A 576 20.40 12.82 8.29
N TYR A 577 21.38 11.93 8.41
CA TYR A 577 22.50 12.08 9.34
C TYR A 577 23.33 13.35 9.03
N ASP A 578 23.75 13.52 7.78
CA ASP A 578 24.55 14.68 7.36
C ASP A 578 23.80 16.00 7.55
N GLN A 579 22.52 16.02 7.17
CA GLN A 579 21.66 17.19 7.30
C GLN A 579 21.35 17.51 8.77
N GLY A 580 21.18 16.51 9.64
CA GLY A 580 21.03 16.71 11.08
C GLY A 580 22.27 17.37 11.70
N ARG A 581 23.48 16.96 11.29
CA ARG A 581 24.74 17.59 11.73
C ARG A 581 24.85 19.03 11.23
N LYS A 582 24.51 19.29 9.97
CA LYS A 582 24.53 20.63 9.38
C LYS A 582 23.55 21.58 10.09
N ALA A 583 22.33 21.12 10.31
CA ALA A 583 21.30 21.85 11.03
C ALA A 583 21.75 22.23 12.45
N HIS A 584 22.35 21.28 13.18
CA HIS A 584 22.93 21.55 14.50
C HIS A 584 24.00 22.65 14.43
N GLN A 585 24.97 22.51 13.52
CA GLN A 585 26.06 23.48 13.37
C GLN A 585 25.51 24.88 13.10
N LYS A 586 24.58 25.01 12.15
CA LYS A 586 23.97 26.28 11.78
C LYS A 586 23.17 26.89 12.93
N ALA A 587 22.42 26.08 13.67
CA ALA A 587 21.70 26.55 14.84
C ALA A 587 22.65 27.09 15.94
N VAL A 588 23.79 26.44 16.17
CA VAL A 588 24.84 26.93 17.08
C VAL A 588 25.45 28.24 16.57
N GLU A 589 25.79 28.32 15.28
CA GLU A 589 26.35 29.53 14.64
C GLU A 589 25.43 30.75 14.82
N HIS A 590 24.11 30.56 14.81
CA HIS A 590 23.12 31.61 15.03
C HIS A 590 22.77 31.86 16.51
N GLY A 591 23.43 31.20 17.46
CA GLY A 591 23.19 31.38 18.89
C GLY A 591 21.86 30.81 19.38
N ILE A 592 21.26 29.88 18.63
CA ILE A 592 19.97 29.26 19.00
C ILE A 592 20.17 28.38 20.25
N GLY A 593 19.34 28.63 21.26
CA GLY A 593 19.41 27.97 22.56
C GLY A 593 19.16 26.47 22.53
N ALA A 594 19.72 25.74 23.49
CA ALA A 594 19.47 24.31 23.65
C ALA A 594 17.98 24.02 23.93
N GLY A 595 17.51 22.85 23.48
CA GLY A 595 16.11 22.43 23.59
C GLY A 595 15.20 22.94 22.46
N THR A 596 15.70 23.79 21.55
CA THR A 596 14.95 24.23 20.37
C THR A 596 14.68 23.06 19.41
N CYS A 597 13.48 23.06 18.82
CA CYS A 597 13.10 22.13 17.78
C CYS A 597 13.45 22.68 16.39
N ILE A 598 14.09 21.86 15.55
CA ILE A 598 14.39 22.17 14.15
C ILE A 598 13.48 21.34 13.24
N TYR A 599 12.74 21.99 12.35
CA TYR A 599 11.80 21.32 11.44
C TYR A 599 12.48 20.90 10.15
N PHE A 600 12.50 19.61 9.85
CA PHE A 600 13.04 19.07 8.60
C PHE A 600 11.92 18.84 7.58
N GLY A 601 12.10 19.33 6.35
CA GLY A 601 11.06 19.35 5.33
C GLY A 601 10.95 18.11 4.45
N VAL A 602 9.75 17.54 4.39
CA VAL A 602 9.28 16.55 3.40
C VAL A 602 8.23 17.24 2.52
N ASP A 603 8.66 17.77 1.39
CA ASP A 603 7.91 18.75 0.59
C ASP A 603 7.49 18.17 -0.77
N TYR A 604 6.84 17.01 -0.71
CA TYR A 604 6.23 16.35 -1.85
C TYR A 604 5.09 15.43 -1.37
N ASP A 605 4.29 14.93 -2.32
CA ASP A 605 3.22 13.98 -2.03
C ASP A 605 3.76 12.56 -1.75
N ALA A 606 4.37 12.37 -0.57
CA ALA A 606 4.89 11.08 -0.13
C ALA A 606 3.74 10.10 0.15
N THR A 607 3.76 8.95 -0.52
CA THR A 607 2.83 7.85 -0.27
C THR A 607 3.15 7.12 1.03
N ASP A 608 2.26 6.26 1.49
CA ASP A 608 2.51 5.47 2.71
C ASP A 608 3.73 4.54 2.58
N GLU A 609 3.98 4.02 1.37
CA GLU A 609 5.16 3.22 1.03
C GLU A 609 6.44 4.07 1.06
N ASP A 610 6.42 5.26 0.45
CA ASP A 610 7.55 6.22 0.48
C ASP A 610 7.94 6.56 1.92
N ILE A 611 6.93 6.77 2.77
CA ILE A 611 7.14 7.14 4.17
C ILE A 611 7.89 6.04 4.92
N GLY A 612 7.44 4.79 4.80
CA GLY A 612 8.07 3.66 5.48
C GLY A 612 9.45 3.30 4.94
N SER A 613 9.62 3.36 3.62
CA SER A 613 10.84 2.92 2.94
C SER A 613 11.98 3.96 2.94
N HIS A 614 11.67 5.25 2.98
CA HIS A 614 12.65 6.33 2.80
C HIS A 614 12.56 7.44 3.86
N VAL A 615 11.38 8.00 4.08
CA VAL A 615 11.21 9.17 4.97
C VAL A 615 11.54 8.83 6.43
N VAL A 616 10.99 7.75 6.99
CA VAL A 616 11.29 7.31 8.36
C VAL A 616 12.79 7.00 8.54
N PRO A 617 13.45 6.25 7.64
CA PRO A 617 14.92 6.09 7.65
C PRO A 617 15.70 7.41 7.67
N TYR A 618 15.31 8.41 6.86
CA TYR A 618 15.93 9.74 6.87
C TYR A 618 15.84 10.40 8.26
N PHE A 619 14.65 10.40 8.88
CA PHE A 619 14.48 10.99 10.21
C PHE A 619 15.22 10.22 11.32
N ASN A 620 15.43 8.91 11.18
CA ASN A 620 16.30 8.15 12.07
C ASN A 620 17.77 8.60 11.94
N GLY A 621 18.22 8.98 10.75
CA GLY A 621 19.52 9.62 10.53
C GLY A 621 19.63 10.97 11.25
N VAL A 622 18.62 11.84 11.07
CA VAL A 622 18.54 13.16 11.75
C VAL A 622 18.61 12.99 13.27
N LYS A 623 17.80 12.09 13.82
CA LYS A 623 17.77 11.77 15.25
C LYS A 623 19.15 11.34 15.77
N THR A 624 19.81 10.45 15.04
CA THR A 624 21.15 9.94 15.41
C THR A 624 22.15 11.08 15.44
N ALA A 625 22.20 11.90 14.39
CA ALA A 625 23.10 13.04 14.30
C ALA A 625 22.93 14.04 15.45
N LEU A 626 21.69 14.41 15.79
CA LEU A 626 21.42 15.33 16.88
C LEU A 626 21.77 14.73 18.25
N ALA A 627 21.54 13.43 18.45
CA ALA A 627 21.89 12.73 19.69
C ALA A 627 23.41 12.68 19.90
N GLU A 628 24.20 12.36 18.86
CA GLU A 628 25.67 12.33 18.92
C GLU A 628 26.28 13.70 19.22
N LEU A 629 25.61 14.77 18.80
CA LEU A 629 26.00 16.15 19.08
C LEU A 629 25.44 16.65 20.43
N GLY A 630 25.33 15.75 21.40
CA GLY A 630 24.94 16.02 22.78
C GLY A 630 23.44 16.25 23.00
N GLY A 631 22.59 15.95 22.02
CA GLY A 631 21.13 16.12 22.14
C GLY A 631 20.71 17.58 22.35
N ARG A 632 21.54 18.54 21.90
CA ARG A 632 21.30 19.99 22.13
C ARG A 632 19.99 20.48 21.52
N TYR A 633 19.55 19.89 20.41
CA TYR A 633 18.32 20.25 19.70
C TYR A 633 17.43 19.02 19.52
N THR A 634 16.12 19.23 19.46
CA THR A 634 15.17 18.21 19.01
C THR A 634 14.83 18.41 17.54
N PHE A 635 14.26 17.41 16.89
CA PHE A 635 13.75 17.56 15.53
C PHE A 635 12.22 17.56 15.50
N GLY A 636 11.68 18.33 14.57
CA GLY A 636 10.30 18.30 14.11
C GLY A 636 10.26 17.92 12.64
N VAL A 637 9.06 17.70 12.14
CA VAL A 637 8.82 17.32 10.74
C VAL A 637 7.89 18.35 10.10
N TYR A 638 8.28 18.85 8.92
CA TYR A 638 7.36 19.51 8.00
C TYR A 638 6.91 18.52 6.92
N GLY A 639 5.61 18.46 6.64
CA GLY A 639 5.05 17.63 5.57
C GLY A 639 3.56 17.37 5.73
N SER A 640 3.02 16.48 4.90
CA SER A 640 1.59 16.12 4.94
C SER A 640 1.18 15.52 6.30
N ARG A 641 -0.12 15.49 6.59
CA ARG A 641 -0.64 14.92 7.86
C ARG A 641 -0.14 13.49 8.09
N ASN A 642 -0.16 12.62 7.07
CA ASN A 642 0.34 11.24 7.20
C ASN A 642 1.86 11.21 7.49
N VAL A 643 2.67 11.99 6.75
CA VAL A 643 4.12 12.11 7.02
C VAL A 643 4.35 12.51 8.48
N CYS A 644 3.66 13.56 8.93
CA CYS A 644 3.77 14.06 10.30
C CYS A 644 3.41 12.99 11.34
N ILE A 645 2.29 12.27 11.15
CA ILE A 645 1.83 11.21 12.05
C ILE A 645 2.86 10.07 12.12
N ARG A 646 3.26 9.54 10.97
CA ARG A 646 4.16 8.38 10.84
C ARG A 646 5.55 8.69 11.40
N VAL A 647 6.16 9.82 11.02
CA VAL A 647 7.48 10.23 11.53
C VAL A 647 7.45 10.48 13.04
N SER A 648 6.37 11.09 13.55
CA SER A 648 6.21 11.29 15.00
C SER A 648 6.13 9.97 15.75
N LYS A 649 5.39 8.99 15.21
CA LYS A 649 5.22 7.66 15.81
C LYS A 649 6.49 6.80 15.73
N GLU A 650 7.17 6.81 14.59
CA GLU A 650 8.23 5.82 14.29
C GLU A 650 9.65 6.36 14.52
N ALA A 651 9.90 7.64 14.23
CA ALA A 651 11.20 8.26 14.48
C ALA A 651 11.21 9.07 15.79
N GLY A 652 10.06 9.58 16.24
CA GLY A 652 9.93 10.34 17.48
C GLY A 652 10.07 11.86 17.30
N ALA A 653 9.54 12.42 16.20
CA ALA A 653 9.51 13.86 16.01
C ALA A 653 8.78 14.55 17.18
N ARG A 654 9.40 15.59 17.72
CA ARG A 654 8.86 16.33 18.88
C ARG A 654 7.60 17.09 18.51
N TRP A 655 7.62 17.75 17.35
CA TRP A 655 6.52 18.59 16.85
C TRP A 655 6.31 18.38 15.35
N SER A 656 5.08 18.63 14.89
CA SER A 656 4.72 18.62 13.47
C SER A 656 4.40 20.02 12.97
N PHE A 657 4.92 20.34 11.78
CA PHE A 657 4.56 21.49 10.98
C PHE A 657 3.83 20.98 9.73
N VAL A 658 2.51 21.06 9.73
CA VAL A 658 1.68 20.44 8.69
C VAL A 658 1.71 21.30 7.42
N SER A 659 1.98 20.68 6.28
CA SER A 659 1.89 21.29 4.94
C SER A 659 0.42 21.38 4.50
N GLY A 660 -0.39 22.15 5.24
CA GLY A 660 -1.84 22.20 5.08
C GLY A 660 -2.31 22.76 3.74
N MET A 661 -1.57 23.67 3.12
CA MET A 661 -1.89 24.27 1.83
C MET A 661 -1.81 23.26 0.68
N SER A 662 -1.05 22.17 0.85
CA SER A 662 -0.95 21.06 -0.10
C SER A 662 -2.15 20.12 0.03
N TRP A 663 -3.37 20.66 -0.06
CA TRP A 663 -4.63 19.93 0.12
C TRP A 663 -4.86 18.82 -0.89
N GLY A 664 -4.12 18.83 -2.01
CA GLY A 664 -4.15 17.76 -3.03
C GLY A 664 -3.24 16.57 -2.72
N PHE A 665 -2.32 16.68 -1.75
CA PHE A 665 -1.43 15.58 -1.39
C PHE A 665 -2.23 14.43 -0.79
N SER A 666 -1.94 13.21 -1.23
CA SER A 666 -2.52 11.97 -0.71
C SER A 666 -2.41 11.86 0.82
N GLY A 667 -1.26 12.25 1.40
CA GLY A 667 -1.06 12.25 2.85
C GLY A 667 -1.86 13.31 3.63
N ASN A 668 -2.59 14.21 2.95
CA ASN A 668 -3.53 15.15 3.55
C ASN A 668 -5.01 14.73 3.35
N LEU A 669 -5.27 13.73 2.51
CA LEU A 669 -6.59 13.20 2.19
C LEU A 669 -6.76 11.86 2.89
N GLY A 670 -7.55 11.83 3.97
CA GLY A 670 -7.75 10.59 4.74
C GLY A 670 -7.16 10.58 6.14
N PHE A 671 -6.47 11.67 6.54
CA PHE A 671 -5.70 11.72 7.79
C PHE A 671 -6.12 12.90 8.67
N PRO A 672 -6.28 12.71 10.00
CA PRO A 672 -6.58 13.79 10.93
C PRO A 672 -5.35 14.67 11.19
N LEU A 673 -5.53 15.80 11.87
CA LEU A 673 -4.40 16.60 12.36
C LEU A 673 -3.52 15.79 13.33
N PRO A 674 -2.19 15.79 13.21
CA PRO A 674 -1.29 15.06 14.11
C PRO A 674 -1.40 15.55 15.56
N GLN A 675 -1.34 14.66 16.56
CA GLN A 675 -1.44 15.03 17.97
C GLN A 675 -0.45 16.15 18.39
N ASN A 676 0.78 16.09 17.86
CA ASN A 676 1.87 17.02 18.13
C ASN A 676 1.99 18.15 17.10
N TRP A 677 0.94 18.46 16.34
CA TRP A 677 0.97 19.61 15.43
C TRP A 677 1.20 20.92 16.19
N SER A 678 2.14 21.74 15.73
CA SER A 678 2.44 23.06 16.30
C SER A 678 2.16 24.17 15.31
N PHE A 679 2.41 23.89 14.03
CA PHE A 679 2.15 24.80 12.93
C PHE A 679 1.32 24.07 11.88
N ASN A 680 0.40 24.78 11.23
CA ASN A 680 -0.27 24.32 10.01
C ASN A 680 -0.19 25.44 8.97
N GLN A 681 0.50 25.18 7.87
CA GLN A 681 0.66 26.11 6.76
C GLN A 681 -0.61 26.13 5.92
N ILE A 682 -1.30 27.27 5.79
CA ILE A 682 -2.65 27.29 5.20
C ILE A 682 -2.78 28.11 3.92
N HIS A 683 -1.92 29.08 3.69
CA HIS A 683 -2.04 30.00 2.56
C HIS A 683 -0.71 30.70 2.25
N GLU A 684 -0.31 30.74 0.98
CA GLU A 684 0.81 31.55 0.49
C GLU A 684 0.28 32.85 -0.12
N TYR A 685 0.94 33.97 0.14
CA TYR A 685 0.64 35.27 -0.48
C TYR A 685 1.84 36.22 -0.45
N ASP A 686 1.79 37.26 -1.28
CA ASP A 686 2.72 38.38 -1.21
C ASP A 686 2.29 39.35 -0.09
N PHE A 687 2.99 39.33 1.04
CA PHE A 687 2.71 40.25 2.16
C PHE A 687 3.00 41.71 1.80
N GLN A 688 4.02 41.92 0.97
CA GLN A 688 4.38 43.15 0.26
C GLN A 688 4.98 42.73 -1.09
N PRO A 689 5.10 43.63 -2.10
CA PRO A 689 5.76 43.29 -3.36
C PRO A 689 7.15 42.68 -3.15
N GLY A 690 7.34 41.42 -3.55
CA GLY A 690 8.58 40.66 -3.39
C GLY A 690 8.82 40.06 -2.00
N TRP A 691 7.85 40.15 -1.08
CA TRP A 691 7.89 39.57 0.25
C TRP A 691 6.88 38.44 0.37
N GLY A 692 7.08 37.38 -0.42
CA GLY A 692 6.33 36.12 -0.27
C GLY A 692 6.37 35.63 1.17
N LEU A 693 5.21 35.19 1.65
CA LEU A 693 4.97 34.80 3.03
C LEU A 693 3.91 33.70 3.08
N ASP A 694 4.18 32.68 3.88
CA ASP A 694 3.22 31.62 4.17
C ASP A 694 2.53 31.87 5.52
N HIS A 695 1.20 31.81 5.55
CA HIS A 695 0.39 31.84 6.77
C HIS A 695 0.48 30.52 7.50
N ASN A 696 0.90 30.59 8.77
CA ASN A 696 0.97 29.44 9.66
C ASN A 696 0.06 29.63 10.86
N ILE A 697 -0.92 28.74 11.01
CA ILE A 697 -1.65 28.63 12.27
C ILE A 697 -0.69 28.09 13.31
N TRP A 698 -0.40 28.89 14.33
CA TRP A 698 0.42 28.49 15.47
C TRP A 698 -0.50 28.05 16.62
N ARG A 699 -0.34 26.80 17.06
CA ARG A 699 -1.20 26.18 18.07
C ARG A 699 -0.84 26.63 19.48
N ASP A 700 -1.83 27.00 20.28
CA ASP A 700 -1.69 27.15 21.72
C ASP A 700 -1.16 25.85 22.36
N GLY A 701 -0.07 25.97 23.14
CA GLY A 701 0.61 24.81 23.74
C GLY A 701 1.40 23.94 22.75
N GLY A 702 1.59 24.39 21.50
CA GLY A 702 2.57 23.85 20.57
C GLY A 702 4.01 24.33 20.85
N ASP A 703 4.88 24.19 19.87
CA ASP A 703 6.26 24.68 19.93
C ASP A 703 6.30 26.18 20.28
N PRO A 704 6.93 26.58 21.40
CA PRO A 704 7.02 27.99 21.78
C PRO A 704 7.96 28.79 20.87
N GLY A 705 8.75 28.15 20.02
CA GLY A 705 9.80 28.79 19.22
C GLY A 705 10.94 29.37 20.07
N VAL A 706 11.89 30.00 19.38
CA VAL A 706 13.02 30.71 19.96
C VAL A 706 12.57 32.09 20.42
N SER A 707 12.72 32.36 21.71
CA SER A 707 12.41 33.67 22.34
C SER A 707 13.64 34.40 22.88
N ALA A 708 14.82 33.76 22.83
CA ALA A 708 16.09 34.34 23.23
C ALA A 708 17.23 33.60 22.51
N ILE A 709 18.34 34.30 22.26
CA ILE A 709 19.59 33.72 21.78
C ILE A 709 20.65 33.83 22.87
N GLY A 710 21.53 32.84 22.98
CA GLY A 710 22.66 32.86 23.91
C GLY A 710 23.93 33.41 23.25
N GLN A 711 24.86 33.93 24.05
CA GLN A 711 26.27 33.92 23.63
C GLN A 711 26.75 32.47 23.80
N GLY A 712 27.28 31.89 22.70
CA GLY A 712 27.44 30.45 22.46
C GLY A 712 27.98 29.59 23.60
#